data_AF-A0A949Q6Y0-F1
#
_entry.id   AF-A0A949Q6Y0-F1
#
_cell.length_a   1.000
_cell.length_b   1.000
_cell.length_c   1.000
_cell.angle_alpha   90.00
_cell.angle_beta   90.00
_cell.angle_gamma   90.00
#
_symmetry.space_group_name_H-M   'P 1'
#
loop_
_entity.id
_entity.type
_entity.pdbx_description
1 polymer ?
#
loop_
_entity_poly.entity_id
_entity_poly.type
_entity_poly.pdbx_seq_one_letter_code
_entity_poly.pdbx_strand_id
1 'polypeptide(L)'
;MKDLPWYIGRYDRRNDRFSYFKVVAQQTENGWHAIDNPKKMFPRTGEVELTGFDASQLRPNDWIVFQVDTNTRSKLTRAKHPRRIYPYYDLSSAQSLQKARHRLSLEGIETCGEPGQWTIRFEAGGVILANLTESKPGFFILSRNQYVAEYAFNNSGIISVSGLSENNKIFYMPDADASPTRRHDWTPDKHYIDNAVQLIAGTDSSTQIASWLRKHVDEQNGKLKSGVDDLLAAAQILRSGELAKKIEEEDALARELAQAVLNDERIAAQLERQIQSIAEEERDRLRAEQQKALNEAFCAEHLRRSEAIEAEMTVFQTERKSEIEQQIAQLRLDEEEKLQKEFEEKQLSIEKTLKHEKDALESEINRLKNAAADLCRQNESQRRTLSSLEIKREASSGALREVEERVALARIELEKINAAIAEKARRMAHSAIPAICLPAEAKTVSHAELGRIISENKLLTHEGKILMEQFLALTLAGECPLLYGSETQDFLAIAASLISSGRAIRQIADPTIISYEDLWIRAGNNLATPLYQGLLLSDAHRPRTILAVIERVECSAARFWLPALKEGLRNGDLPRRFLVCGTITNEDNEEAEKIKEEHLFLPVENIVVRNAITRAPLYLSARHHSELTPEAAPPESLAEKLAIADEMSGDRLNVVNTLRATKAALEVGLAVDEDKTAHQKRLVDLFANLQNSEICAP
;
A
#
# COMPACT_ATOMS: atom_id res chain seq x y z
N MET A 1 -57.73 33.38 -54.20
CA MET A 1 -59.02 32.71 -53.95
C MET A 1 -58.90 32.05 -52.59
N LYS A 2 -59.85 32.25 -51.67
CA LYS A 2 -59.79 31.59 -50.35
C LYS A 2 -59.96 30.08 -50.59
N ASP A 3 -58.97 29.28 -50.19
CA ASP A 3 -59.10 27.83 -50.21
C ASP A 3 -60.32 27.43 -49.37
N LEU A 4 -61.26 26.74 -50.00
CA LEU A 4 -62.44 26.24 -49.31
C LEU A 4 -62.00 25.19 -48.29
N PRO A 5 -62.45 25.26 -47.03
CA PRO A 5 -62.08 24.29 -46.02
C PRO A 5 -62.59 22.89 -46.39
N TRP A 6 -61.77 21.89 -46.09
CA TRP A 6 -62.15 20.49 -46.21
C TRP A 6 -62.90 20.02 -44.97
N TYR A 7 -63.83 19.09 -45.17
CA TYR A 7 -64.65 18.49 -44.14
C TYR A 7 -64.59 16.96 -44.25
N ILE A 8 -64.72 16.28 -43.12
CA ILE A 8 -64.92 14.83 -43.04
C ILE A 8 -66.40 14.56 -42.78
N GLY A 9 -66.96 13.60 -43.49
CA GLY A 9 -68.32 13.14 -43.26
C GLY A 9 -68.43 11.64 -43.22
N ARG A 10 -69.39 11.17 -42.43
CA ARG A 10 -69.77 9.77 -42.35
C ARG A 10 -71.05 9.53 -43.15
N TYR A 11 -71.05 8.48 -43.96
CA TYR A 11 -72.22 8.08 -44.72
C TYR A 11 -73.39 7.74 -43.79
N ASP A 12 -74.55 8.32 -44.05
CA ASP A 12 -75.74 8.14 -43.22
C ASP A 12 -76.85 7.39 -43.96
N ARG A 13 -77.29 7.93 -45.10
CA ARG A 13 -78.38 7.36 -45.89
C ARG A 13 -78.30 7.78 -47.34
N ARG A 14 -78.99 7.04 -48.20
CA ARG A 14 -79.16 7.35 -49.62
C ARG A 14 -80.63 7.54 -49.95
N ASN A 15 -80.89 8.45 -50.89
CA ASN A 15 -82.13 8.57 -51.64
C ASN A 15 -81.82 8.30 -53.13
N ASP A 16 -82.83 8.10 -53.98
CA ASP A 16 -82.65 7.62 -55.37
C ASP A 16 -81.56 8.37 -56.17
N ARG A 17 -81.38 9.66 -55.90
CA ARG A 17 -80.42 10.54 -56.61
C ARG A 17 -79.29 11.12 -55.76
N PHE A 18 -79.36 11.04 -54.42
CA PHE A 18 -78.44 11.75 -53.51
C PHE A 18 -78.00 10.85 -52.36
N SER A 19 -76.72 10.92 -52.01
CA SER A 19 -76.17 10.34 -50.77
C SER A 19 -75.99 11.44 -49.74
N TYR A 20 -76.42 11.20 -48.51
CA TYR A 20 -76.32 12.13 -47.39
C TYR A 20 -75.19 11.70 -46.46
N PHE A 21 -74.34 12.66 -46.12
CA PHE A 21 -73.22 12.47 -45.19
C PHE A 21 -73.38 13.41 -44.00
N LYS A 22 -73.28 12.88 -42.79
CA LYS A 22 -73.22 13.68 -41.56
C LYS A 22 -71.82 14.27 -41.45
N VAL A 23 -71.73 15.59 -41.28
CA VAL A 23 -70.43 16.27 -41.15
C VAL A 23 -69.90 16.07 -39.73
N VAL A 24 -68.64 15.64 -39.64
CA VAL A 24 -68.03 15.20 -38.39
C VAL A 24 -66.84 16.06 -37.98
N ALA A 25 -66.01 16.46 -38.93
CA ALA A 25 -64.81 17.25 -38.65
C ALA A 25 -64.52 18.26 -39.77
N GLN A 26 -63.74 19.29 -39.44
CA GLN A 26 -63.30 20.33 -40.35
C GLN A 26 -61.77 20.46 -40.30
N GLN A 27 -61.15 20.72 -41.46
CA GLN A 27 -59.75 21.10 -41.55
C GLN A 27 -59.59 22.60 -41.24
N THR A 28 -58.75 22.89 -40.26
CA THR A 28 -58.35 24.24 -39.86
C THR A 28 -56.83 24.42 -40.01
N GLU A 29 -56.31 25.62 -39.75
CA GLU A 29 -54.86 25.89 -39.76
C GLU A 29 -54.08 25.02 -38.76
N ASN A 30 -54.73 24.61 -37.66
CA ASN A 30 -54.14 23.78 -36.60
C ASN A 30 -54.39 22.28 -36.80
N GLY A 31 -54.89 21.87 -37.97
CA GLY A 31 -55.20 20.48 -38.30
C GLY A 31 -56.70 20.18 -38.30
N TRP A 32 -57.04 18.90 -38.21
CA TRP A 32 -58.42 18.43 -38.26
C TRP A 32 -59.06 18.40 -36.87
N HIS A 33 -60.21 19.05 -36.72
CA HIS A 33 -60.93 19.12 -35.46
C HIS A 33 -62.38 18.67 -35.63
N ALA A 34 -62.88 17.96 -34.62
CA ALA A 34 -64.28 17.59 -34.51
C ALA A 34 -65.17 18.85 -34.47
N ILE A 35 -66.34 18.78 -35.10
CA ILE A 35 -67.32 19.86 -35.04
C ILE A 35 -68.30 19.56 -33.90
N ASP A 36 -68.28 20.37 -32.84
CA ASP A 36 -69.14 20.17 -31.66
C ASP A 36 -70.64 20.23 -31.98
N ASN A 37 -71.05 21.06 -32.95
CA ASN A 37 -72.45 21.18 -33.34
C ASN A 37 -72.64 21.39 -34.86
N PRO A 38 -72.66 20.29 -35.65
CA PRO A 38 -72.80 20.35 -37.10
C PRO A 38 -74.09 21.05 -37.57
N LYS A 39 -75.16 21.02 -36.77
CA LYS A 39 -76.45 21.66 -37.10
C LYS A 39 -76.40 23.20 -37.08
N LYS A 40 -75.35 23.81 -36.50
CA LYS A 40 -75.12 25.26 -36.56
C LYS A 40 -74.49 25.69 -37.89
N MET A 41 -73.65 24.84 -38.48
CA MET A 41 -72.86 25.16 -39.67
C MET A 41 -73.48 24.64 -40.97
N PHE A 42 -74.31 23.61 -40.86
CA PHE A 42 -75.00 22.98 -41.98
C PHE A 42 -76.52 23.02 -41.74
N PRO A 43 -77.35 22.90 -42.79
CA PRO A 43 -78.82 22.91 -42.68
C PRO A 43 -79.32 21.95 -41.59
N ARG A 44 -80.53 22.18 -41.03
CA ARG A 44 -81.09 21.64 -39.76
C ARG A 44 -80.78 20.17 -39.35
N THR A 45 -80.39 19.30 -40.28
CA THR A 45 -79.99 17.90 -40.03
C THR A 45 -78.48 17.69 -39.80
N GLY A 46 -77.61 18.66 -40.11
CA GLY A 46 -76.14 18.51 -40.02
C GLY A 46 -75.54 17.69 -41.17
N GLU A 47 -76.27 17.56 -42.28
CA GLU A 47 -75.94 16.70 -43.42
C GLU A 47 -75.53 17.53 -44.66
N VAL A 48 -74.69 16.92 -45.50
CA VAL A 48 -74.38 17.41 -46.86
C VAL A 48 -74.83 16.42 -47.91
N GLU A 49 -75.25 16.94 -49.06
CA GLU A 49 -75.66 16.14 -50.22
C GLU A 49 -74.50 15.89 -51.18
N LEU A 50 -74.38 14.65 -51.65
CA LEU A 50 -73.41 14.25 -52.67
C LEU A 50 -74.13 13.61 -53.87
N THR A 51 -73.79 14.09 -55.07
CA THR A 51 -74.30 13.59 -56.36
C THR A 51 -73.20 12.97 -57.20
N GLY A 52 -73.45 11.80 -57.80
CA GLY A 52 -72.56 11.20 -58.80
C GLY A 52 -71.28 10.54 -58.25
N PHE A 53 -71.06 10.57 -56.95
CA PHE A 53 -70.11 9.65 -56.31
C PHE A 53 -70.69 8.24 -56.35
N ASP A 54 -69.83 7.22 -56.50
CA ASP A 54 -70.18 5.82 -56.76
C ASP A 54 -70.99 5.21 -55.59
N ALA A 55 -72.25 5.62 -55.48
CA ALA A 55 -73.11 5.46 -54.32
C ALA A 55 -73.66 4.04 -54.17
N SER A 56 -73.50 3.21 -55.21
CA SER A 56 -73.74 1.76 -55.17
C SER A 56 -72.70 1.02 -54.35
N GLN A 57 -71.50 1.59 -54.18
CA GLN A 57 -70.39 0.97 -53.46
C GLN A 57 -70.24 1.47 -52.01
N LEU A 58 -71.00 2.50 -51.62
CA LEU A 58 -70.97 3.04 -50.27
C LEU A 58 -71.67 2.10 -49.28
N ARG A 59 -70.96 1.75 -48.22
CA ARG A 59 -71.47 0.94 -47.10
C ARG A 59 -71.83 1.85 -45.92
N PRO A 60 -72.75 1.43 -45.04
CA PRO A 60 -72.92 2.07 -43.74
C PRO A 60 -71.56 2.21 -43.04
N ASN A 61 -71.30 3.38 -42.45
CA ASN A 61 -70.04 3.77 -41.81
C ASN A 61 -68.84 4.06 -42.74
N ASP A 62 -69.04 4.18 -44.05
CA ASP A 62 -68.01 4.71 -44.93
C ASP A 62 -67.73 6.20 -44.67
N TRP A 63 -66.45 6.57 -44.79
CA TRP A 63 -65.96 7.91 -44.50
C TRP A 63 -65.46 8.60 -45.78
N ILE A 64 -65.73 9.90 -45.89
CA ILE A 64 -65.22 10.73 -46.98
C ILE A 64 -64.67 12.05 -46.48
N VAL A 65 -63.70 12.58 -47.22
CA VAL A 65 -63.26 13.98 -47.17
C VAL A 65 -63.85 14.71 -48.37
N PHE A 66 -64.39 15.91 -48.16
CA PHE A 66 -65.00 16.71 -49.23
C PHE A 66 -64.88 18.21 -48.95
N GLN A 67 -65.03 19.02 -49.99
CA GLN A 67 -65.21 20.47 -49.87
C GLN A 67 -66.68 20.83 -50.00
N VAL A 68 -67.06 21.96 -49.44
CA VAL A 68 -68.43 22.46 -49.47
C VAL A 68 -68.55 23.61 -50.46
N ASP A 69 -69.49 23.50 -51.40
CA ASP A 69 -69.84 24.63 -52.26
C ASP A 69 -70.76 25.61 -51.52
N THR A 70 -70.40 26.89 -51.50
CA THR A 70 -71.19 27.96 -50.87
C THR A 70 -72.17 28.63 -51.82
N ASN A 71 -72.34 28.10 -53.04
CA ASN A 71 -73.19 28.73 -54.07
C ASN A 71 -74.70 28.68 -53.74
N THR A 72 -75.32 29.85 -53.61
CA THR A 72 -76.52 30.18 -52.81
C THR A 72 -77.89 29.90 -53.46
N ARG A 73 -78.09 28.80 -54.17
CA ARG A 73 -79.42 28.48 -54.76
C ARG A 73 -80.12 27.20 -54.25
N SER A 74 -79.45 26.40 -53.41
CA SER A 74 -80.02 25.17 -52.82
C SER A 74 -80.24 25.36 -51.32
N LYS A 75 -81.37 24.86 -50.77
CA LYS A 75 -81.62 24.81 -49.31
C LYS A 75 -80.66 23.86 -48.58
N LEU A 76 -79.96 23.01 -49.33
CA LEU A 76 -79.04 22.00 -48.80
C LEU A 76 -77.63 22.20 -49.36
N THR A 77 -76.65 22.08 -48.46
CA THR A 77 -75.22 22.22 -48.73
C THR A 77 -74.70 21.02 -49.51
N ARG A 78 -73.98 21.26 -50.62
CA ARG A 78 -73.47 20.19 -51.49
C ARG A 78 -71.97 19.95 -51.30
N ALA A 79 -71.61 18.68 -51.17
CA ALA A 79 -70.23 18.21 -51.16
C ALA A 79 -69.66 18.17 -52.59
N LYS A 80 -68.43 18.68 -52.76
CA LYS A 80 -67.62 18.62 -53.98
C LYS A 80 -66.28 17.95 -53.69
N HIS A 81 -65.67 17.40 -54.73
CA HIS A 81 -64.37 16.71 -54.67
C HIS A 81 -64.30 15.62 -53.58
N PRO A 82 -65.30 14.71 -53.48
CA PRO A 82 -65.28 13.66 -52.48
C PRO A 82 -64.07 12.73 -52.68
N ARG A 83 -63.37 12.41 -51.59
CA ARG A 83 -62.32 11.39 -51.53
C ARG A 83 -62.64 10.41 -50.42
N ARG A 84 -62.51 9.11 -50.69
CA ARG A 84 -62.70 8.08 -49.65
C ARG A 84 -61.55 8.14 -48.66
N ILE A 85 -61.88 8.03 -47.38
CA ILE A 85 -60.91 7.81 -46.32
C ILE A 85 -61.34 6.56 -45.55
N TYR A 86 -60.37 5.87 -44.97
CA TYR A 86 -60.63 4.64 -44.22
C TYR A 86 -60.06 4.79 -42.81
N PRO A 87 -60.69 4.21 -41.78
CA PRO A 87 -60.07 4.07 -40.48
C PRO A 87 -58.68 3.43 -40.63
N TYR A 88 -57.70 4.01 -39.94
CA TYR A 88 -56.31 3.61 -40.02
C TYR A 88 -55.89 2.86 -38.75
N TYR A 89 -55.17 1.76 -38.94
CA TYR A 89 -54.56 1.01 -37.84
C TYR A 89 -53.12 0.61 -38.20
N ASP A 90 -52.19 0.85 -37.28
CA ASP A 90 -50.76 0.59 -37.50
C ASP A 90 -50.35 -0.75 -36.87
N LEU A 91 -50.07 -1.74 -37.71
CA LEU A 91 -49.45 -3.02 -37.36
C LEU A 91 -48.00 -3.11 -37.85
N SER A 92 -47.32 -2.00 -38.17
CA SER A 92 -45.92 -2.02 -38.64
C SER A 92 -44.94 -2.67 -37.65
N SER A 93 -45.31 -2.73 -36.36
CA SER A 93 -44.57 -3.52 -35.35
C SER A 93 -44.51 -5.02 -35.68
N ALA A 94 -45.44 -5.54 -36.48
CA ALA A 94 -45.50 -6.95 -36.86
C ALA A 94 -44.42 -7.35 -37.87
N GLN A 95 -43.68 -6.39 -38.45
CA GLN A 95 -42.53 -6.54 -39.36
C GLN A 95 -42.73 -7.37 -40.65
N SER A 96 -43.76 -8.22 -40.75
CA SER A 96 -44.06 -9.00 -41.95
C SER A 96 -45.55 -9.16 -42.21
N LEU A 97 -45.90 -9.23 -43.51
CA LEU A 97 -47.26 -9.46 -43.98
C LEU A 97 -47.86 -10.76 -43.43
N GLN A 98 -47.05 -11.81 -43.25
CA GLN A 98 -47.50 -13.09 -42.69
C GLN A 98 -47.90 -12.98 -41.22
N LYS A 99 -47.12 -12.23 -40.41
CA LYS A 99 -47.48 -11.95 -39.01
C LYS A 99 -48.74 -11.07 -38.93
N ALA A 100 -48.89 -10.12 -39.84
CA ALA A 100 -50.12 -9.33 -39.97
C ALA A 100 -51.32 -10.21 -40.35
N ARG A 101 -51.17 -11.17 -41.28
CA ARG A 101 -52.22 -12.16 -41.64
C ARG A 101 -52.60 -13.01 -40.42
N HIS A 102 -51.61 -13.52 -39.68
CA HIS A 102 -51.83 -14.32 -38.47
C HIS A 102 -52.62 -13.53 -37.42
N ARG A 103 -52.18 -12.30 -37.10
CA ARG A 103 -52.88 -11.42 -36.18
C ARG A 103 -54.30 -11.13 -36.63
N LEU A 104 -54.51 -10.74 -37.88
CA LEU A 104 -55.83 -10.35 -38.37
C LEU A 104 -56.81 -11.51 -38.52
N SER A 105 -56.31 -12.74 -38.76
CA SER A 105 -57.15 -13.91 -39.00
C SER A 105 -57.45 -14.72 -37.74
N LEU A 106 -56.52 -14.75 -36.77
CA LEU A 106 -56.60 -15.62 -35.59
C LEU A 106 -56.67 -14.86 -34.27
N GLU A 107 -55.79 -13.87 -34.08
CA GLU A 107 -55.72 -13.13 -32.82
C GLU A 107 -56.83 -12.10 -32.74
N GLY A 108 -56.96 -11.21 -33.74
CA GLY A 108 -57.80 -10.01 -33.77
C GLY A 108 -57.05 -8.74 -33.35
N ILE A 109 -57.58 -7.57 -33.70
CA ILE A 109 -57.05 -6.26 -33.29
C ILE A 109 -58.01 -5.55 -32.34
N GLU A 110 -57.46 -4.95 -31.29
CA GLU A 110 -58.23 -4.14 -30.35
C GLU A 110 -58.21 -2.68 -30.80
N THR A 111 -59.38 -2.13 -31.11
CA THR A 111 -59.49 -0.75 -31.59
C THR A 111 -60.87 -0.16 -31.32
N CYS A 112 -60.89 1.14 -31.06
CA CYS A 112 -62.13 1.91 -30.87
C CYS A 112 -62.64 2.38 -32.24
N GLY A 113 -63.33 1.50 -32.97
CA GLY A 113 -63.85 1.80 -34.31
C GLY A 113 -65.13 1.04 -34.66
N GLU A 114 -65.57 1.17 -35.92
CA GLU A 114 -66.78 0.50 -36.43
C GLU A 114 -66.38 -0.59 -37.44
N PRO A 115 -67.17 -1.67 -37.59
CA PRO A 115 -66.94 -2.68 -38.62
C PRO A 115 -66.99 -2.08 -40.02
N GLY A 116 -66.13 -2.54 -40.93
CA GLY A 116 -66.05 -2.01 -42.29
C GLY A 116 -64.67 -2.17 -42.92
N GLN A 117 -64.38 -1.38 -43.96
CA GLN A 117 -63.07 -1.36 -44.59
C GLN A 117 -62.08 -0.50 -43.80
N TRP A 118 -60.93 -1.07 -43.49
CA TRP A 118 -59.84 -0.44 -42.75
C TRP A 118 -58.57 -0.44 -43.60
N THR A 119 -57.77 0.63 -43.45
CA THR A 119 -56.39 0.63 -43.93
C THR A 119 -55.49 0.15 -42.80
N ILE A 120 -54.75 -0.91 -43.06
CA ILE A 120 -53.85 -1.53 -42.08
C ILE A 120 -52.42 -1.45 -42.61
N ARG A 121 -51.54 -0.83 -41.85
CA ARG A 121 -50.10 -0.80 -42.16
C ARG A 121 -49.42 -2.02 -41.57
N PHE A 122 -48.67 -2.78 -42.37
CA PHE A 122 -47.97 -3.99 -41.88
C PHE A 122 -46.44 -3.87 -41.90
N GLU A 123 -45.90 -2.91 -42.68
CA GLU A 123 -44.47 -2.62 -42.75
C GLU A 123 -44.22 -1.13 -43.05
N ALA A 124 -42.94 -0.75 -43.17
CA ALA A 124 -42.55 0.66 -43.34
C ALA A 124 -43.17 1.30 -44.59
N GLY A 125 -43.29 0.55 -45.69
CA GLY A 125 -43.71 1.05 -47.01
C GLY A 125 -45.03 0.49 -47.56
N GLY A 126 -45.73 -0.40 -46.85
CA GLY A 126 -46.90 -1.13 -47.36
C GLY A 126 -48.14 -1.01 -46.48
N VAL A 127 -49.30 -0.78 -47.11
CA VAL A 127 -50.63 -0.86 -46.48
C VAL A 127 -51.55 -1.81 -47.23
N ILE A 128 -52.48 -2.42 -46.50
CA ILE A 128 -53.55 -3.24 -47.08
C ILE A 128 -54.91 -2.61 -46.79
N LEU A 129 -55.86 -2.79 -47.72
CA LEU A 129 -57.27 -2.52 -47.49
C LEU A 129 -57.97 -3.83 -47.10
N ALA A 130 -58.35 -3.92 -45.83
CA ALA A 130 -58.94 -5.12 -45.26
C ALA A 130 -60.34 -4.82 -44.74
N ASN A 131 -61.29 -5.74 -44.95
CA ASN A 131 -62.63 -5.60 -44.41
C ASN A 131 -62.67 -6.31 -43.06
N LEU A 132 -62.94 -5.58 -41.99
CA LEU A 132 -62.94 -6.06 -40.61
C LEU A 132 -64.36 -6.18 -40.07
N THR A 133 -64.60 -7.26 -39.35
CA THR A 133 -65.84 -7.52 -38.62
C THR A 133 -65.55 -7.61 -37.13
N GLU A 134 -66.44 -7.05 -36.32
CA GLU A 134 -66.34 -7.14 -34.87
C GLU A 134 -66.69 -8.55 -34.40
N SER A 135 -65.76 -9.20 -33.69
CA SER A 135 -65.93 -10.52 -33.10
C SER A 135 -66.45 -10.40 -31.67
N LYS A 136 -65.91 -9.44 -30.91
CA LYS A 136 -66.31 -9.05 -29.56
C LYS A 136 -66.24 -7.53 -29.44
N PRO A 137 -66.95 -6.89 -28.50
CA PRO A 137 -66.90 -5.43 -28.32
C PRO A 137 -65.47 -4.89 -28.32
N GLY A 138 -65.13 -4.03 -29.28
CA GLY A 138 -63.79 -3.43 -29.42
C GLY A 138 -62.73 -4.32 -30.07
N PHE A 139 -63.11 -5.51 -30.56
CA PHE A 139 -62.20 -6.53 -31.07
C PHE A 139 -62.55 -6.97 -32.50
N PHE A 140 -61.66 -6.67 -33.45
CA PHE A 140 -61.91 -6.79 -34.88
C PHE A 140 -61.06 -7.88 -35.53
N ILE A 141 -61.69 -8.71 -36.35
CA ILE A 141 -61.04 -9.77 -37.13
C ILE A 141 -61.31 -9.58 -38.62
N LEU A 142 -60.47 -10.18 -39.46
CA LEU A 142 -60.65 -10.15 -40.90
C LEU A 142 -61.96 -10.84 -41.31
N SER A 143 -62.84 -10.09 -41.97
CA SER A 143 -63.99 -10.68 -42.67
C SER A 143 -63.51 -11.41 -43.92
N ARG A 144 -64.12 -12.56 -44.25
CA ARG A 144 -63.72 -13.49 -45.33
C ARG A 144 -63.28 -12.79 -46.64
N ASN A 145 -62.01 -12.39 -46.72
CA ASN A 145 -61.39 -11.74 -47.87
C ASN A 145 -60.41 -12.73 -48.49
N GLN A 146 -60.78 -13.29 -49.64
CA GLN A 146 -59.95 -14.27 -50.36
C GLN A 146 -58.70 -13.60 -50.96
N TYR A 147 -58.84 -12.35 -51.41
CA TYR A 147 -57.74 -11.58 -52.00
C TYR A 147 -57.62 -10.21 -51.33
N VAL A 148 -56.42 -9.87 -50.89
CA VAL A 148 -56.11 -8.60 -50.24
C VAL A 148 -55.14 -7.81 -51.12
N ALA A 149 -55.53 -6.60 -51.51
CA ALA A 149 -54.71 -5.69 -52.29
C ALA A 149 -53.74 -4.92 -51.36
N GLU A 150 -52.47 -4.93 -51.73
CA GLU A 150 -51.41 -4.11 -51.14
C GLU A 150 -51.24 -2.83 -51.95
N TYR A 151 -51.06 -1.72 -51.24
CA TYR A 151 -50.78 -0.40 -51.79
C TYR A 151 -49.53 0.19 -51.12
N ALA A 152 -48.82 1.04 -51.85
CA ALA A 152 -47.73 1.83 -51.29
C ALA A 152 -48.25 2.76 -50.18
N PHE A 153 -47.54 2.78 -49.06
CA PHE A 153 -47.85 3.65 -47.94
C PHE A 153 -47.35 5.07 -48.19
N ASN A 154 -48.25 6.04 -48.08
CA ASN A 154 -47.93 7.46 -48.15
C ASN A 154 -48.18 8.11 -46.78
N ASN A 155 -47.11 8.52 -46.09
CA ASN A 155 -47.21 9.13 -44.76
C ASN A 155 -48.03 10.44 -44.76
N SER A 156 -48.07 11.16 -45.89
CA SER A 156 -48.87 12.37 -46.03
C SER A 156 -50.39 12.12 -46.14
N GLY A 157 -50.81 10.87 -46.32
CA GLY A 157 -52.21 10.45 -46.39
C GLY A 157 -52.88 10.24 -45.02
N ILE A 158 -52.14 10.34 -43.91
CA ILE A 158 -52.68 10.15 -42.55
C ILE A 158 -53.42 11.41 -42.10
N ILE A 159 -54.66 11.23 -41.64
CA ILE A 159 -55.52 12.28 -41.13
C ILE A 159 -55.84 11.96 -39.67
N SER A 160 -55.26 12.72 -38.74
CA SER A 160 -55.57 12.63 -37.30
C SER A 160 -56.60 13.69 -36.94
N VAL A 161 -57.74 13.28 -36.38
CA VAL A 161 -58.83 14.17 -36.00
C VAL A 161 -58.94 14.25 -34.48
N SER A 162 -58.74 15.45 -33.93
CA SER A 162 -58.85 15.71 -32.50
C SER A 162 -60.30 15.97 -32.07
N GLY A 163 -60.70 15.42 -30.92
CA GLY A 163 -61.99 15.73 -30.27
C GLY A 163 -63.19 14.85 -30.66
N LEU A 164 -62.98 13.75 -31.41
CA LEU A 164 -64.05 12.83 -31.81
C LEU A 164 -64.41 11.74 -30.77
N SER A 165 -63.47 11.43 -29.87
CA SER A 165 -63.57 10.45 -28.77
C SER A 165 -62.40 10.64 -27.81
N GLU A 166 -62.40 9.97 -26.64
CA GLU A 166 -61.28 9.98 -25.67
C GLU A 166 -59.92 9.62 -26.30
N ASN A 167 -59.97 8.84 -27.40
CA ASN A 167 -58.83 8.58 -28.28
C ASN A 167 -59.05 9.28 -29.62
N ASN A 168 -58.08 10.06 -30.10
CA ASN A 168 -58.11 10.69 -31.43
C ASN A 168 -58.39 9.64 -32.52
N LYS A 169 -59.33 9.91 -33.43
CA LYS A 169 -59.60 9.01 -34.57
C LYS A 169 -58.62 9.30 -35.69
N ILE A 170 -58.02 8.24 -36.24
CA ILE A 170 -57.05 8.33 -37.32
C ILE A 170 -57.64 7.69 -38.58
N PHE A 171 -57.55 8.41 -39.69
CA PHE A 171 -57.95 7.95 -41.00
C PHE A 171 -56.76 7.94 -41.96
N TYR A 172 -56.87 7.15 -43.02
CA TYR A 172 -55.94 7.15 -44.13
C TYR A 172 -56.68 7.48 -45.42
N MET A 173 -56.14 8.41 -46.19
CA MET A 173 -56.61 8.77 -47.52
C MET A 173 -55.61 8.21 -48.55
N PRO A 174 -56.00 7.16 -49.32
CA PRO A 174 -55.18 6.69 -50.42
C PRO A 174 -55.02 7.76 -51.51
N ASP A 175 -53.91 7.70 -52.26
CA ASP A 175 -53.71 8.56 -53.43
C ASP A 175 -54.77 8.23 -54.50
N ALA A 176 -55.28 9.27 -55.16
CA ALA A 176 -56.45 9.17 -56.05
C ALA A 176 -56.26 8.17 -57.22
N ASP A 177 -55.01 7.93 -57.63
CA ASP A 177 -54.61 7.06 -58.76
C ASP A 177 -53.84 5.80 -58.31
N ALA A 178 -53.89 5.43 -57.02
CA ALA A 178 -53.13 4.28 -56.51
C ALA A 178 -53.67 2.94 -57.03
N SER A 179 -52.90 2.26 -57.88
CA SER A 179 -53.14 0.87 -58.26
C SER A 179 -52.54 -0.09 -57.22
N PRO A 180 -53.13 -1.28 -57.01
CA PRO A 180 -52.55 -2.28 -56.12
C PRO A 180 -51.15 -2.65 -56.58
N THR A 181 -50.16 -2.49 -55.70
CA THR A 181 -48.78 -2.89 -55.95
C THR A 181 -48.70 -4.41 -56.09
N ARG A 182 -49.43 -5.13 -55.24
CA ARG A 182 -49.55 -6.60 -55.25
C ARG A 182 -50.93 -7.04 -54.79
N ARG A 183 -51.35 -8.23 -55.21
CA ARG A 183 -52.52 -8.92 -54.67
C ARG A 183 -52.06 -10.18 -53.96
N HIS A 184 -52.42 -10.30 -52.69
CA HIS A 184 -52.09 -11.44 -51.85
C HIS A 184 -53.27 -12.38 -51.77
N ASP A 185 -53.00 -13.66 -52.02
CA ASP A 185 -53.96 -14.73 -51.80
C ASP A 185 -53.92 -15.14 -50.32
N TRP A 186 -55.00 -14.84 -49.59
CA TRP A 186 -55.15 -15.20 -48.18
C TRP A 186 -56.09 -16.41 -48.02
N THR A 187 -56.32 -17.15 -49.10
CA THR A 187 -57.07 -18.42 -49.09
C THR A 187 -56.46 -19.39 -48.08
N PRO A 188 -57.28 -20.04 -47.23
CA PRO A 188 -56.81 -21.08 -46.31
C PRO A 188 -56.20 -22.27 -47.06
N ASP A 189 -55.13 -22.86 -46.50
CA ASP A 189 -54.31 -23.90 -47.15
C ASP A 189 -55.11 -25.09 -47.69
N LYS A 190 -56.21 -25.46 -47.01
CA LYS A 190 -57.14 -26.52 -47.44
C LYS A 190 -57.71 -26.27 -48.85
N HIS A 191 -58.05 -25.02 -49.15
CA HIS A 191 -58.64 -24.64 -50.44
C HIS A 191 -57.59 -24.37 -51.53
N TYR A 192 -56.35 -24.06 -51.14
CA TYR A 192 -55.23 -23.97 -52.06
C TYR A 192 -54.84 -25.34 -52.63
N ILE A 193 -54.88 -26.38 -51.79
CA ILE A 193 -54.66 -27.78 -52.21
C ILE A 193 -55.73 -28.21 -53.22
N ASP A 194 -57.02 -27.92 -52.97
CA ASP A 194 -58.11 -28.23 -53.91
C ASP A 194 -57.90 -27.56 -55.29
N ASN A 195 -57.42 -26.31 -55.32
CA ASN A 195 -57.13 -25.57 -56.56
C ASN A 195 -55.88 -26.09 -57.31
N ALA A 196 -54.82 -26.46 -56.58
CA ALA A 196 -53.63 -27.07 -57.18
C ALA A 196 -53.95 -28.43 -57.82
N VAL A 197 -54.84 -29.21 -57.20
CA VAL A 197 -55.34 -30.48 -57.73
C VAL A 197 -56.17 -30.27 -59.01
N GLN A 198 -57.00 -29.24 -59.09
CA GLN A 198 -57.73 -28.92 -60.33
C GLN A 198 -56.82 -28.50 -61.49
N LEU A 199 -55.71 -27.81 -61.19
CA LEU A 199 -54.68 -27.47 -62.19
C LEU A 199 -53.93 -28.71 -62.72
N ILE A 200 -53.68 -29.71 -61.85
CA ILE A 200 -53.08 -30.99 -62.23
C ILE A 200 -54.06 -31.91 -62.96
N ALA A 201 -55.37 -31.68 -62.88
CA ALA A 201 -56.40 -32.46 -63.60
C ALA A 201 -56.68 -31.94 -65.03
N GLY A 202 -55.98 -30.89 -65.48
CA GLY A 202 -56.07 -30.34 -66.84
C GLY A 202 -55.39 -31.21 -67.91
N THR A 203 -55.69 -30.93 -69.18
CA THR A 203 -55.40 -31.72 -70.41
C THR A 203 -53.93 -32.10 -70.71
N ASP A 204 -52.96 -31.76 -69.84
CA ASP A 204 -51.53 -32.07 -70.04
C ASP A 204 -51.03 -33.27 -69.20
N SER A 205 -51.87 -33.85 -68.34
CA SER A 205 -51.45 -34.89 -67.39
C SER A 205 -51.29 -36.28 -68.01
N SER A 206 -51.99 -36.57 -69.11
CA SER A 206 -51.82 -37.81 -69.89
C SER A 206 -50.42 -37.89 -70.52
N THR A 207 -49.91 -36.77 -71.03
CA THR A 207 -48.56 -36.71 -71.65
C THR A 207 -47.43 -36.82 -70.62
N GLN A 208 -47.59 -36.24 -69.43
CA GLN A 208 -46.60 -36.37 -68.35
C GLN A 208 -46.55 -37.80 -67.78
N ILE A 209 -47.69 -38.44 -67.54
CA ILE A 209 -47.76 -39.83 -67.05
C ILE A 209 -47.19 -40.82 -68.09
N ALA A 210 -47.52 -40.62 -69.38
CA ALA A 210 -46.93 -41.40 -70.47
C ALA A 210 -45.41 -41.20 -70.57
N SER A 211 -44.90 -39.99 -70.32
CA SER A 211 -43.46 -39.70 -70.32
C SER A 211 -42.72 -40.39 -69.16
N TRP A 212 -43.32 -40.48 -67.98
CA TRP A 212 -42.74 -41.18 -66.82
C TRP A 212 -42.74 -42.70 -67.03
N LEU A 213 -43.81 -43.26 -67.60
CA LEU A 213 -43.87 -44.68 -67.97
C LEU A 213 -42.85 -45.03 -69.06
N ARG A 214 -42.64 -44.16 -70.06
CA ARG A 214 -41.56 -44.34 -71.05
C ARG A 214 -40.17 -44.29 -70.41
N LYS A 215 -39.93 -43.35 -69.51
CA LYS A 215 -38.65 -43.25 -68.79
C LYS A 215 -38.35 -44.50 -67.96
N HIS A 216 -39.38 -45.08 -67.32
CA HIS A 216 -39.27 -46.37 -66.64
C HIS A 216 -39.00 -47.53 -67.62
N VAL A 217 -39.66 -47.56 -68.79
CA VAL A 217 -39.40 -48.54 -69.85
C VAL A 217 -37.95 -48.45 -70.34
N ASP A 218 -37.42 -47.24 -70.55
CA ASP A 218 -36.04 -47.00 -71.01
C ASP A 218 -35.00 -47.42 -69.95
N GLU A 219 -35.23 -47.11 -68.67
CA GLU A 219 -34.35 -47.50 -67.56
C GLU A 219 -34.32 -49.03 -67.32
N GLN A 220 -35.43 -49.73 -67.59
CA GLN A 220 -35.53 -51.18 -67.44
C GLN A 220 -35.03 -51.93 -68.68
N ASN A 221 -35.23 -51.40 -69.89
CA ASN A 221 -34.68 -51.96 -71.13
C ASN A 221 -33.14 -52.01 -71.12
N GLY A 222 -32.48 -51.07 -70.43
CA GLY A 222 -31.03 -51.07 -70.25
C GLY A 222 -30.48 -52.19 -69.34
N LYS A 223 -31.32 -52.99 -68.68
CA LYS A 223 -30.93 -53.96 -67.64
C LYS A 223 -31.21 -55.44 -67.97
N LEU A 224 -31.86 -55.77 -69.08
CA LEU A 224 -32.25 -57.16 -69.45
C LEU A 224 -31.06 -58.00 -69.96
N LYS A 225 -30.90 -59.28 -69.53
CA LYS A 225 -29.84 -60.21 -69.99
C LYS A 225 -30.34 -61.64 -70.29
N SER A 226 -30.99 -61.84 -71.44
CA SER A 226 -31.33 -63.14 -72.10
C SER A 226 -31.52 -64.39 -71.20
N GLY A 227 -32.23 -64.27 -70.08
CA GLY A 227 -32.69 -65.36 -69.21
C GLY A 227 -34.22 -65.51 -69.20
N VAL A 228 -34.74 -66.56 -68.56
CA VAL A 228 -36.19 -66.82 -68.49
C VAL A 228 -36.93 -65.79 -67.61
N ASP A 229 -36.28 -65.24 -66.59
CA ASP A 229 -36.81 -64.09 -65.81
C ASP A 229 -36.85 -62.79 -66.64
N ASP A 230 -36.00 -62.66 -67.66
CA ASP A 230 -36.06 -61.54 -68.60
C ASP A 230 -37.26 -61.63 -69.55
N LEU A 231 -37.88 -62.80 -69.75
CA LEU A 231 -39.13 -62.90 -70.54
C LEU A 231 -40.32 -62.30 -69.78
N LEU A 232 -40.36 -62.47 -68.46
CA LEU A 232 -41.41 -61.92 -67.60
C LEU A 232 -41.22 -60.40 -67.42
N ALA A 233 -39.96 -59.97 -67.23
CA ALA A 233 -39.61 -58.56 -67.23
C ALA A 233 -39.85 -57.90 -68.59
N ALA A 234 -39.48 -58.55 -69.71
CA ALA A 234 -39.78 -58.06 -71.06
C ALA A 234 -41.29 -57.99 -71.34
N ALA A 235 -42.08 -58.96 -70.86
CA ALA A 235 -43.54 -58.91 -70.98
C ALA A 235 -44.16 -57.78 -70.14
N GLN A 236 -43.61 -57.49 -68.96
CA GLN A 236 -44.02 -56.35 -68.13
C GLN A 236 -43.59 -55.01 -68.74
N ILE A 237 -42.43 -54.96 -69.41
CA ILE A 237 -41.94 -53.79 -70.15
C ILE A 237 -42.81 -53.51 -71.38
N LEU A 238 -43.19 -54.55 -72.14
CA LEU A 238 -44.13 -54.41 -73.25
C LEU A 238 -45.51 -53.95 -72.78
N ARG A 239 -46.03 -54.52 -71.68
CA ARG A 239 -47.30 -54.07 -71.08
C ARG A 239 -47.26 -52.64 -70.58
N SER A 240 -46.15 -52.20 -69.99
CA SER A 240 -46.00 -50.81 -69.52
C SER A 240 -45.80 -49.82 -70.67
N GLY A 241 -45.13 -50.22 -71.76
CA GLY A 241 -45.07 -49.45 -73.01
C GLY A 241 -46.42 -49.35 -73.72
N GLU A 242 -47.18 -50.44 -73.80
CA GLU A 242 -48.55 -50.43 -74.34
C GLU A 242 -49.52 -49.61 -73.47
N LEU A 243 -49.36 -49.68 -72.14
CA LEU A 243 -50.13 -48.87 -71.20
C LEU A 243 -49.80 -47.38 -71.36
N ALA A 244 -48.53 -47.01 -71.55
CA ALA A 244 -48.12 -45.63 -71.82
C ALA A 244 -48.73 -45.09 -73.12
N LYS A 245 -48.78 -45.92 -74.16
CA LYS A 245 -49.39 -45.57 -75.46
C LYS A 245 -50.91 -45.42 -75.34
N LYS A 246 -51.59 -46.32 -74.61
CA LYS A 246 -53.04 -46.24 -74.37
C LYS A 246 -53.45 -45.05 -73.50
N ILE A 247 -52.65 -44.69 -72.49
CA ILE A 247 -52.90 -43.52 -71.63
C ILE A 247 -52.73 -42.20 -72.41
N GLU A 248 -51.88 -42.19 -73.43
CA GLU A 248 -51.69 -41.05 -74.34
C GLU A 248 -52.79 -40.95 -75.41
N GLU A 249 -53.32 -42.09 -75.88
CA GLU A 249 -54.41 -42.15 -76.86
C GLU A 249 -55.81 -41.94 -76.24
N GLU A 250 -56.02 -42.35 -74.98
CA GLU A 250 -57.30 -42.26 -74.27
C GLU A 250 -57.19 -41.41 -72.99
N ASP A 251 -57.40 -40.11 -73.17
CA ASP A 251 -57.30 -39.07 -72.13
C ASP A 251 -58.29 -39.26 -70.95
N ALA A 252 -59.32 -40.10 -71.12
CA ALA A 252 -60.26 -40.49 -70.07
C ALA A 252 -59.65 -41.46 -69.04
N LEU A 253 -58.76 -42.37 -69.45
CA LEU A 253 -58.06 -43.29 -68.55
C LEU A 253 -57.03 -42.58 -67.66
N ALA A 254 -56.36 -41.56 -68.20
CA ALA A 254 -55.49 -40.69 -67.41
C ALA A 254 -56.27 -39.93 -66.32
N ARG A 255 -57.48 -39.46 -66.66
CA ARG A 255 -58.40 -38.82 -65.71
C ARG A 255 -58.92 -39.80 -64.65
N GLU A 256 -59.31 -41.02 -65.02
CA GLU A 256 -59.74 -42.04 -64.04
C GLU A 256 -58.60 -42.47 -63.11
N LEU A 257 -57.37 -42.62 -63.61
CA LEU A 257 -56.20 -42.92 -62.80
C LEU A 257 -55.85 -41.76 -61.86
N ALA A 258 -55.86 -40.52 -62.35
CA ALA A 258 -55.64 -39.34 -61.52
C ALA A 258 -56.72 -39.21 -60.43
N GLN A 259 -57.99 -39.47 -60.77
CA GLN A 259 -59.10 -39.46 -59.82
C GLN A 259 -58.98 -40.59 -58.79
N ALA A 260 -58.53 -41.79 -59.19
CA ALA A 260 -58.31 -42.91 -58.28
C ALA A 260 -57.14 -42.66 -57.33
N VAL A 261 -56.04 -42.06 -57.80
CA VAL A 261 -54.89 -41.67 -56.98
C VAL A 261 -55.25 -40.55 -56.00
N LEU A 262 -56.09 -39.61 -56.41
CA LEU A 262 -56.63 -38.55 -55.55
C LEU A 262 -57.58 -39.08 -54.46
N ASN A 263 -58.33 -40.14 -54.76
CA ASN A 263 -59.27 -40.76 -53.84
C ASN A 263 -58.65 -41.88 -52.99
N ASP A 264 -57.36 -42.20 -53.17
CA ASP A 264 -56.66 -43.22 -52.37
C ASP A 264 -56.13 -42.61 -51.06
N GLU A 265 -56.76 -42.99 -49.94
CA GLU A 265 -56.40 -42.52 -48.60
C GLU A 265 -54.94 -42.81 -48.22
N ARG A 266 -54.31 -43.84 -48.79
CA ARG A 266 -52.91 -44.19 -48.47
C ARG A 266 -51.93 -43.22 -49.12
N ILE A 267 -52.24 -42.75 -50.33
CA ILE A 267 -51.42 -41.78 -51.05
C ILE A 267 -51.56 -40.39 -50.42
N ALA A 268 -52.80 -40.00 -50.06
CA ALA A 268 -53.04 -38.77 -49.31
C ALA A 268 -52.28 -38.74 -47.98
N ALA A 269 -52.33 -39.83 -47.20
CA ALA A 269 -51.59 -39.94 -45.93
C ALA A 269 -50.06 -39.88 -46.13
N GLN A 270 -49.54 -40.43 -47.22
CA GLN A 270 -48.10 -40.40 -47.52
C GLN A 270 -47.64 -38.99 -47.95
N LEU A 271 -48.45 -38.29 -48.75
CA LEU A 271 -48.20 -36.89 -49.11
C LEU A 271 -48.25 -35.98 -47.88
N GLU A 272 -49.22 -36.18 -46.99
CA GLU A 272 -49.33 -35.41 -45.75
C GLU A 272 -48.11 -35.63 -44.84
N ARG A 273 -47.62 -36.88 -44.70
CA ARG A 273 -46.37 -37.16 -43.98
C ARG A 273 -45.16 -36.50 -44.63
N GLN A 274 -45.06 -36.50 -45.96
CA GLN A 274 -43.94 -35.87 -46.66
C GLN A 274 -43.97 -34.35 -46.55
N ILE A 275 -45.15 -33.74 -46.66
CA ILE A 275 -45.34 -32.30 -46.44
C ILE A 275 -44.94 -31.94 -45.01
N GLN A 276 -45.35 -32.75 -44.02
CA GLN A 276 -44.97 -32.54 -42.62
C GLN A 276 -43.45 -32.68 -42.40
N SER A 277 -42.82 -33.69 -43.01
CA SER A 277 -41.38 -33.90 -42.95
C SER A 277 -40.60 -32.71 -43.52
N ILE A 278 -40.99 -32.22 -44.70
CA ILE A 278 -40.36 -31.05 -45.33
C ILE A 278 -40.59 -29.79 -44.48
N ALA A 279 -41.79 -29.62 -43.90
CA ALA A 279 -42.07 -28.50 -43.03
C ALA A 279 -41.27 -28.55 -41.71
N GLU A 280 -40.98 -29.74 -41.19
CA GLU A 280 -40.12 -29.93 -40.01
C GLU A 280 -38.65 -29.65 -40.33
N GLU A 281 -38.14 -30.15 -41.46
CA GLU A 281 -36.78 -29.87 -41.93
C GLU A 281 -36.54 -28.36 -42.16
N GLU A 282 -37.49 -27.66 -42.80
CA GLU A 282 -37.39 -26.21 -43.00
C GLU A 282 -37.49 -25.44 -41.68
N ARG A 283 -38.32 -25.89 -40.72
CA ARG A 283 -38.37 -25.30 -39.38
C ARG A 283 -37.06 -25.45 -38.64
N ASP A 284 -36.44 -26.63 -38.69
CA ASP A 284 -35.18 -26.89 -38.02
C ASP A 284 -34.02 -26.13 -38.66
N ARG A 285 -34.01 -26.02 -39.99
CA ARG A 285 -33.07 -25.15 -40.70
C ARG A 285 -33.20 -23.70 -40.28
N LEU A 286 -34.42 -23.15 -40.28
CA LEU A 286 -34.67 -21.77 -39.85
C LEU A 286 -34.30 -21.53 -38.38
N ARG A 287 -34.56 -22.50 -37.48
CA ARG A 287 -34.12 -22.42 -36.08
C ARG A 287 -32.59 -22.41 -35.97
N ALA A 288 -31.89 -23.24 -36.73
CA ALA A 288 -30.43 -23.28 -36.71
C ALA A 288 -29.83 -21.96 -37.25
N GLU A 289 -30.39 -21.41 -38.32
CA GLU A 289 -29.98 -20.11 -38.87
C GLU A 289 -30.23 -18.96 -37.87
N GLN A 290 -31.40 -18.95 -37.20
CA GLN A 290 -31.71 -17.96 -36.16
C GLN A 290 -30.79 -18.08 -34.93
N GLN A 291 -30.54 -19.30 -34.46
CA GLN A 291 -29.66 -19.53 -33.31
C GLN A 291 -28.22 -19.12 -33.63
N LYS A 292 -27.76 -19.39 -34.86
CA LYS A 292 -26.44 -18.95 -35.33
C LYS A 292 -26.34 -17.43 -35.35
N ALA A 293 -27.32 -16.74 -35.95
CA ALA A 293 -27.36 -15.28 -35.98
C ALA A 293 -27.41 -14.66 -34.58
N LEU A 294 -28.17 -15.26 -33.65
CA LEU A 294 -28.24 -14.83 -32.26
C LEU A 294 -26.90 -15.00 -31.55
N ASN A 295 -26.24 -16.14 -31.73
CA ASN A 295 -24.92 -16.41 -31.13
C ASN A 295 -23.86 -15.45 -31.68
N GLU A 296 -23.85 -15.19 -32.99
CA GLU A 296 -22.92 -14.24 -33.60
C GLU A 296 -23.13 -12.82 -33.06
N ALA A 297 -24.39 -12.37 -32.95
CA ALA A 297 -24.72 -11.08 -32.35
C ALA A 297 -24.32 -11.01 -30.86
N PHE A 298 -24.56 -12.08 -30.09
CA PHE A 298 -24.19 -12.15 -28.68
C PHE A 298 -22.67 -12.11 -28.49
N CYS A 299 -21.91 -12.87 -29.28
CA CYS A 299 -20.45 -12.85 -29.24
C CYS A 299 -19.88 -11.48 -29.61
N ALA A 300 -20.43 -10.83 -30.64
CA ALA A 300 -20.00 -9.49 -31.03
C ALA A 300 -20.29 -8.43 -29.95
N GLU A 301 -21.43 -8.55 -29.26
CA GLU A 301 -21.81 -7.66 -28.16
C GLU A 301 -20.92 -7.88 -26.93
N HIS A 302 -20.71 -9.15 -26.56
CA HIS A 302 -19.84 -9.52 -25.45
C HIS A 302 -18.41 -9.05 -25.68
N LEU A 303 -17.88 -9.20 -26.90
CA LEU A 303 -16.55 -8.70 -27.26
C LEU A 303 -16.48 -7.18 -27.12
N ARG A 304 -17.46 -6.45 -27.68
CA ARG A 304 -17.52 -4.98 -27.53
C ARG A 304 -17.56 -4.53 -26.08
N ARG A 305 -18.36 -5.19 -25.22
CA ARG A 305 -18.41 -4.87 -23.79
C ARG A 305 -17.09 -5.16 -23.10
N SER A 306 -16.45 -6.28 -23.41
CA SER A 306 -15.16 -6.64 -22.84
C SER A 306 -14.09 -5.61 -23.22
N GLU A 307 -14.02 -5.22 -24.49
CA GLU A 307 -13.10 -4.20 -24.99
C GLU A 307 -13.37 -2.83 -24.35
N ALA A 308 -14.64 -2.45 -24.18
CA ALA A 308 -15.01 -1.20 -23.52
C ALA A 308 -14.61 -1.20 -22.03
N ILE A 309 -14.86 -2.30 -21.30
CA ILE A 309 -14.46 -2.43 -19.89
C ILE A 309 -12.93 -2.41 -19.75
N GLU A 310 -12.21 -3.07 -20.65
CA GLU A 310 -10.75 -3.08 -20.63
C GLU A 310 -10.18 -1.68 -20.91
N ALA A 311 -10.77 -0.94 -21.86
CA ALA A 311 -10.43 0.46 -22.10
C ALA A 311 -10.74 1.36 -20.89
N GLU A 312 -11.90 1.21 -20.25
CA GLU A 312 -12.23 1.95 -19.02
C GLU A 312 -11.29 1.61 -17.87
N MET A 313 -10.94 0.33 -17.70
CA MET A 313 -10.02 -0.13 -16.66
C MET A 313 -8.61 0.43 -16.86
N THR A 314 -8.11 0.44 -18.09
CA THR A 314 -6.78 1.00 -18.40
C THR A 314 -6.76 2.51 -18.17
N VAL A 315 -7.78 3.25 -18.59
CA VAL A 315 -7.92 4.68 -18.29
C VAL A 315 -7.95 4.91 -16.77
N PHE A 316 -8.81 4.21 -16.05
CA PHE A 316 -8.93 4.33 -14.60
C PHE A 316 -7.60 4.01 -13.88
N GLN A 317 -6.89 2.96 -14.30
CA GLN A 317 -5.58 2.62 -13.72
C GLN A 317 -4.53 3.71 -13.99
N THR A 318 -4.50 4.28 -15.19
CA THR A 318 -3.57 5.38 -15.51
C THR A 318 -3.89 6.65 -14.73
N GLU A 319 -5.16 7.03 -14.60
CA GLU A 319 -5.61 8.17 -13.82
C GLU A 319 -5.25 7.97 -12.34
N ARG A 320 -5.61 6.83 -11.74
CA ARG A 320 -5.27 6.52 -10.35
C ARG A 320 -3.78 6.51 -10.08
N LYS A 321 -3.00 5.94 -10.99
CA LYS A 321 -1.55 5.94 -10.88
C LYS A 321 -1.01 7.37 -10.91
N SER A 322 -1.50 8.21 -11.82
CA SER A 322 -1.07 9.61 -11.92
C SER A 322 -1.47 10.44 -10.67
N GLU A 323 -2.66 10.20 -10.11
CA GLU A 323 -3.11 10.85 -8.88
C GLU A 323 -2.22 10.48 -7.69
N ILE A 324 -1.88 9.20 -7.55
CA ILE A 324 -0.99 8.71 -6.49
C ILE A 324 0.41 9.28 -6.67
N GLU A 325 0.95 9.30 -7.89
CA GLU A 325 2.26 9.90 -8.18
C GLU A 325 2.30 11.40 -7.86
N GLN A 326 1.24 12.15 -8.18
CA GLN A 326 1.11 13.55 -7.80
C GLN A 326 1.03 13.75 -6.28
N GLN A 327 0.26 12.92 -5.57
CA GLN A 327 0.19 12.96 -4.11
C GLN A 327 1.54 12.66 -3.46
N ILE A 328 2.27 11.66 -3.96
CA ILE A 328 3.62 11.34 -3.48
C ILE A 328 4.58 12.50 -3.74
N ALA A 329 4.53 13.12 -4.92
CA ALA A 329 5.37 14.28 -5.24
C ALA A 329 5.07 15.48 -4.33
N GLN A 330 3.78 15.75 -4.05
CA GLN A 330 3.39 16.81 -3.13
C GLN A 330 3.86 16.53 -1.71
N LEU A 331 3.66 15.30 -1.21
CA LEU A 331 4.12 14.91 0.12
C LEU A 331 5.63 15.04 0.28
N ARG A 332 6.40 14.66 -0.75
CA ARG A 332 7.86 14.84 -0.75
C ARG A 332 8.26 16.30 -0.69
N LEU A 333 7.60 17.16 -1.46
CA LEU A 333 7.88 18.59 -1.46
C LEU A 333 7.54 19.23 -0.10
N ASP A 334 6.40 18.86 0.49
CA ASP A 334 5.99 19.32 1.82
C ASP A 334 6.97 18.85 2.92
N GLU A 335 7.50 17.62 2.80
CA GLU A 335 8.48 17.06 3.73
C GLU A 335 9.86 17.73 3.57
N GLU A 336 10.32 17.95 2.33
CA GLU A 336 11.54 18.69 2.03
C GLU A 336 11.46 20.13 2.58
N GLU A 337 10.33 20.83 2.40
CA GLU A 337 10.13 22.16 2.97
C GLU A 337 10.16 22.17 4.51
N LYS A 338 9.60 21.15 5.16
CA LYS A 338 9.65 21.01 6.62
C LYS A 338 11.08 20.77 7.10
N LEU A 339 11.79 19.84 6.48
CA LEU A 339 13.18 19.53 6.82
C LEU A 339 14.08 20.75 6.61
N GLN A 340 13.87 21.51 5.53
CA GLN A 340 14.63 22.73 5.28
C GLN A 340 14.39 23.79 6.36
N LYS A 341 13.13 24.00 6.78
CA LYS A 341 12.80 24.92 7.88
C LYS A 341 13.41 24.47 9.20
N GLU A 342 13.32 23.18 9.54
CA GLU A 342 13.95 22.63 10.74
C GLU A 342 15.47 22.77 10.72
N PHE A 343 16.08 22.59 9.54
CA PHE A 343 17.52 22.76 9.37
C PHE A 343 17.93 24.23 9.56
N GLU A 344 17.20 25.18 8.97
CA GLU A 344 17.44 26.61 9.13
C GLU A 344 17.24 27.07 10.58
N GLU A 345 16.22 26.56 11.28
CA GLU A 345 15.99 26.84 12.70
C GLU A 345 17.13 26.29 13.57
N LYS A 346 17.56 25.05 13.33
CA LYS A 346 18.71 24.45 14.03
C LYS A 346 19.98 25.24 13.76
N GLN A 347 20.24 25.62 12.51
CA GLN A 347 21.40 26.41 12.13
C GLN A 347 21.39 27.77 12.85
N LEU A 348 20.26 28.49 12.85
CA LEU A 348 20.11 29.76 13.57
C LEU A 348 20.31 29.59 15.08
N SER A 349 19.85 28.47 15.66
CA SER A 349 20.06 28.17 17.09
C SER A 349 21.54 27.96 17.41
N ILE A 350 22.25 27.21 16.56
CA ILE A 350 23.68 26.94 16.70
C ILE A 350 24.47 28.24 16.54
N GLU A 351 24.17 29.04 15.52
CA GLU A 351 24.83 30.33 15.29
C GLU A 351 24.64 31.30 16.47
N LYS A 352 23.44 31.33 17.07
CA LYS A 352 23.19 32.12 18.29
C LYS A 352 24.02 31.63 19.47
N THR A 353 24.09 30.32 19.70
CA THR A 353 24.87 29.73 20.79
C THR A 353 26.37 29.99 20.59
N LEU A 354 26.89 29.75 19.39
CA LEU A 354 28.29 30.02 19.04
C LEU A 354 28.64 31.50 19.18
N LYS A 355 27.73 32.40 18.80
CA LYS A 355 27.93 33.84 19.00
C LYS A 355 28.00 34.18 20.48
N HIS A 356 27.11 33.63 21.30
CA HIS A 356 27.12 33.85 22.74
C HIS A 356 28.41 33.33 23.40
N GLU A 357 28.85 32.12 23.02
CA GLU A 357 30.11 31.54 23.49
C GLU A 357 31.32 32.37 23.05
N LYS A 358 31.33 32.84 21.80
CA LYS A 358 32.37 33.73 21.30
C LYS A 358 32.43 35.01 22.12
N ASP A 359 31.30 35.67 22.33
CA ASP A 359 31.22 36.92 23.11
C ASP A 359 31.68 36.69 24.56
N ALA A 360 31.31 35.54 25.16
CA ALA A 360 31.76 35.14 26.49
C ALA A 360 33.28 34.91 26.55
N LEU A 361 33.85 34.18 25.60
CA LEU A 361 35.29 33.95 25.50
C LEU A 361 36.06 35.25 25.25
N GLU A 362 35.54 36.15 24.42
CA GLU A 362 36.16 37.45 24.17
C GLU A 362 36.15 38.33 25.42
N SER A 363 35.05 38.30 26.20
CA SER A 363 34.99 38.95 27.51
C SER A 363 36.01 38.38 28.51
N GLU A 364 36.19 37.06 28.52
CA GLU A 364 37.15 36.38 29.38
C GLU A 364 38.60 36.70 28.98
N ILE A 365 38.90 36.68 27.68
CA ILE A 365 40.20 37.11 27.16
C ILE A 365 40.51 38.54 27.59
N ASN A 366 39.55 39.46 27.49
CA ASN A 366 39.74 40.84 27.93
C ASN A 366 39.95 40.94 29.45
N ARG A 367 39.22 40.14 30.24
CA ARG A 367 39.43 40.05 31.69
C ARG A 367 40.84 39.55 32.03
N LEU A 368 41.29 38.48 31.38
CA LEU A 368 42.63 37.90 31.58
C LEU A 368 43.73 38.85 31.12
N LYS A 369 43.55 39.57 30.00
CA LYS A 369 44.50 40.61 29.55
C LYS A 369 44.65 41.73 30.59
N ASN A 370 43.53 42.20 31.16
CA ASN A 370 43.57 43.22 32.21
C ASN A 370 44.27 42.69 33.47
N ALA A 371 43.95 41.47 33.91
CA ALA A 371 44.61 40.83 35.04
C ALA A 371 46.13 40.64 34.81
N ALA A 372 46.53 40.26 33.60
CA ALA A 372 47.94 40.15 33.23
C ALA A 372 48.64 41.52 33.27
N ALA A 373 48.00 42.58 32.75
CA ALA A 373 48.54 43.93 32.83
C ALA A 373 48.67 44.43 34.29
N ASP A 374 47.72 44.09 35.16
CA ASP A 374 47.78 44.39 36.59
C ASP A 374 48.92 43.65 37.28
N LEU A 375 49.07 42.36 37.00
CA LEU A 375 50.19 41.55 37.52
C LEU A 375 51.54 42.06 37.03
N CYS A 376 51.66 42.48 35.76
CA CYS A 376 52.87 43.11 35.23
C CYS A 376 53.19 44.40 35.99
N ARG A 377 52.20 45.28 36.21
CA ARG A 377 52.37 46.51 37.00
C ARG A 377 52.78 46.20 38.45
N GLN A 378 52.18 45.18 39.06
CA GLN A 378 52.53 44.73 40.41
C GLN A 378 53.96 44.20 40.45
N ASN A 379 54.38 43.38 39.49
CA ASN A 379 55.72 42.83 39.40
C ASN A 379 56.77 43.94 39.19
N GLU A 380 56.50 44.93 38.32
CA GLU A 380 57.35 46.11 38.17
C GLU A 380 57.46 46.92 39.48
N SER A 381 56.35 47.11 40.20
CA SER A 381 56.37 47.80 41.50
C SER A 381 57.17 47.03 42.55
N GLN A 382 57.06 45.69 42.56
CA GLN A 382 57.83 44.81 43.42
C GLN A 382 59.31 44.84 43.05
N ARG A 383 59.65 44.83 41.76
CA ARG A 383 61.03 44.99 41.28
C ARG A 383 61.63 46.32 41.71
N ARG A 384 60.91 47.43 41.56
CA ARG A 384 61.37 48.74 42.05
C ARG A 384 61.57 48.74 43.57
N THR A 385 60.67 48.08 44.30
CA THR A 385 60.79 47.90 45.76
C THR A 385 62.02 47.07 46.11
N LEU A 386 62.24 45.94 45.43
CA LEU A 386 63.42 45.08 45.58
C LEU A 386 64.70 45.85 45.29
N SER A 387 64.79 46.58 44.18
CA SER A 387 65.97 47.41 43.88
C SER A 387 66.19 48.49 44.94
N SER A 388 65.14 49.10 45.49
CA SER A 388 65.29 50.04 46.60
C SER A 388 65.78 49.37 47.90
N LEU A 389 65.34 48.13 48.16
CA LEU A 389 65.80 47.31 49.28
C LEU A 389 67.23 46.81 49.07
N GLU A 390 67.63 46.51 47.84
CA GLU A 390 69.01 46.18 47.46
C GLU A 390 69.93 47.37 47.66
N ILE A 391 69.52 48.59 47.27
CA ILE A 391 70.28 49.82 47.55
C ILE A 391 70.41 50.05 49.07
N LYS A 392 69.33 49.85 49.83
CA LYS A 392 69.36 49.93 51.31
C LYS A 392 70.23 48.84 51.93
N ARG A 393 70.19 47.62 51.37
CA ARG A 393 71.05 46.50 51.77
C ARG A 393 72.51 46.83 51.47
N GLU A 394 72.81 47.41 50.32
CA GLU A 394 74.18 47.79 49.95
C GLU A 394 74.70 48.91 50.87
N ALA A 395 73.88 49.90 51.21
CA ALA A 395 74.20 50.91 52.21
C ALA A 395 74.43 50.31 53.61
N SER A 396 73.59 49.35 54.02
CA SER A 396 73.73 48.62 55.28
C SER A 396 74.94 47.68 55.28
N SER A 397 75.27 47.09 54.13
CA SER A 397 76.46 46.27 53.87
C SER A 397 77.73 47.11 53.91
N GLY A 398 77.70 48.36 53.44
CA GLY A 398 78.76 49.33 53.63
C GLY A 398 79.03 49.64 55.11
N ALA A 399 77.97 49.84 55.91
CA ALA A 399 78.09 49.99 57.36
C ALA A 399 78.55 48.69 58.07
N LEU A 400 78.15 47.52 57.55
CA LEU A 400 78.61 46.22 58.03
C LEU A 400 80.09 45.98 57.70
N ARG A 401 80.58 46.44 56.55
CA ARG A 401 82.00 46.38 56.15
C ARG A 401 82.91 47.11 57.13
N GLU A 402 82.47 48.24 57.65
CA GLU A 402 83.17 49.02 58.68
C GLU A 402 83.24 48.28 60.03
N VAL A 403 82.25 47.42 60.31
CA VAL A 403 82.22 46.50 61.46
C VAL A 403 83.03 45.22 61.17
N GLU A 404 83.01 44.73 59.93
CA GLU A 404 83.74 43.55 59.47
C GLU A 404 85.25 43.77 59.40
N GLU A 405 85.75 44.99 59.12
CA GLU A 405 87.19 45.31 59.24
C GLU A 405 87.70 45.14 60.68
N ARG A 406 86.86 45.38 61.70
CA ARG A 406 87.18 45.10 63.10
C ARG A 406 87.11 43.60 63.45
N VAL A 407 86.34 42.82 62.69
CA VAL A 407 86.20 41.35 62.84
C VAL A 407 87.23 40.60 61.98
N ALA A 408 87.78 41.20 60.92
CA ALA A 408 88.78 40.63 60.02
C ALA A 408 90.11 40.30 60.72
N LEU A 409 90.45 41.01 61.80
CA LEU A 409 91.57 40.65 62.68
C LEU A 409 91.32 39.35 63.48
N ALA A 410 90.06 38.94 63.69
CA ALA A 410 89.68 37.73 64.42
C ALA A 410 89.40 36.51 63.51
N ARG A 411 89.31 36.68 62.19
CA ARG A 411 88.87 35.63 61.25
C ARG A 411 89.99 34.90 60.50
N ILE A 412 91.22 35.40 60.54
CA ILE A 412 92.41 34.73 59.98
C ILE A 412 92.65 33.35 60.64
N GLU A 413 92.15 33.13 61.86
CA GLU A 413 92.27 31.85 62.58
C GLU A 413 91.31 30.74 62.11
N LEU A 414 90.22 31.06 61.39
CA LEU A 414 89.12 30.09 61.15
C LEU A 414 89.06 29.54 59.71
N GLU A 415 89.81 30.11 58.76
CA GLU A 415 89.72 29.77 57.33
C GLU A 415 90.53 28.54 56.88
N LYS A 416 91.20 27.83 57.80
CA LYS A 416 91.78 26.50 57.51
C LYS A 416 90.74 25.37 57.31
N ILE A 417 89.44 25.60 57.59
CA ILE A 417 88.46 24.51 57.73
C ILE A 417 87.50 24.33 56.53
N ASN A 418 87.27 25.32 55.67
CA ASN A 418 86.14 25.26 54.72
C ASN A 418 86.48 24.82 53.28
N ALA A 419 87.60 24.10 53.10
CA ALA A 419 87.93 23.44 51.83
C ALA A 419 86.99 22.26 51.45
N ALA A 420 85.98 21.93 52.27
CA ALA A 420 85.15 20.73 52.13
C ALA A 420 83.77 20.91 51.46
N ILE A 421 83.40 22.11 50.97
CA ILE A 421 81.99 22.40 50.58
C ILE A 421 81.69 22.14 49.08
N ALA A 422 82.67 21.73 48.27
CA ALA A 422 82.49 21.48 46.84
C ALA A 422 81.60 20.25 46.51
N GLU A 423 81.36 19.32 47.45
CA GLU A 423 80.53 18.12 47.25
C GLU A 423 79.01 18.41 47.23
N LYS A 424 78.58 19.61 47.66
CA LYS A 424 77.15 19.91 47.95
C LYS A 424 76.30 20.23 46.71
N ALA A 425 76.91 20.59 45.58
CA ALA A 425 76.19 21.05 44.39
C ALA A 425 75.46 19.93 43.62
N ARG A 426 75.86 18.65 43.80
CA ARG A 426 75.20 17.51 43.15
C ARG A 426 73.84 17.11 43.76
N ARG A 427 73.41 17.71 44.87
CA ARG A 427 72.14 17.35 45.56
C ARG A 427 70.94 18.27 45.27
N MET A 428 71.07 19.33 44.47
CA MET A 428 70.01 20.36 44.38
C MET A 428 68.93 20.15 43.31
N ALA A 429 68.97 19.07 42.52
CA ALA A 429 67.93 18.76 41.52
C ALA A 429 66.73 17.97 42.08
N HIS A 430 66.62 17.79 43.41
CA HIS A 430 65.50 17.07 44.06
C HIS A 430 64.66 17.94 45.00
N SER A 431 64.82 19.27 44.96
CA SER A 431 64.23 20.18 45.96
C SER A 431 63.06 21.05 45.50
N ALA A 432 62.65 20.96 44.22
CA ALA A 432 61.56 21.78 43.66
C ALA A 432 60.17 21.14 43.78
N ILE A 433 60.04 19.97 44.44
CA ILE A 433 58.76 19.33 44.69
C ILE A 433 58.52 19.34 46.20
N PRO A 434 57.36 19.82 46.70
CA PRO A 434 57.01 19.73 48.11
C PRO A 434 57.15 18.28 48.59
N ALA A 435 57.87 18.07 49.69
CA ALA A 435 57.92 16.75 50.31
C ALA A 435 56.53 16.40 50.84
N ILE A 436 56.02 15.22 50.48
CA ILE A 436 54.79 14.68 51.06
C ILE A 436 55.02 14.58 52.57
N CYS A 437 54.30 15.40 53.34
CA CYS A 437 54.35 15.33 54.80
C CYS A 437 53.67 14.05 55.25
N LEU A 438 54.47 13.08 55.69
CA LEU A 438 53.97 11.79 56.16
C LEU A 438 53.17 11.99 57.47
N PRO A 439 51.91 11.54 57.55
CA PRO A 439 51.21 11.42 58.83
C PRO A 439 51.93 10.42 59.75
N ALA A 440 51.55 10.41 61.03
CA ALA A 440 52.07 9.43 62.00
C ALA A 440 51.80 7.99 61.53
N GLU A 441 52.75 7.10 61.78
CA GLU A 441 52.67 5.68 61.39
C GLU A 441 51.41 5.02 61.96
N ALA A 442 50.60 4.41 61.10
CA ALA A 442 49.43 3.63 61.52
C ALA A 442 49.84 2.21 61.93
N LYS A 443 48.92 1.48 62.59
CA LYS A 443 49.16 0.07 62.94
C LYS A 443 49.33 -0.75 61.66
N THR A 444 50.44 -1.48 61.54
CA THR A 444 50.65 -2.43 60.45
C THR A 444 49.77 -3.66 60.65
N VAL A 445 49.03 -4.05 59.62
CA VAL A 445 48.11 -5.20 59.62
C VAL A 445 48.50 -6.18 58.52
N SER A 446 48.38 -7.48 58.79
CA SER A 446 48.51 -8.51 57.75
C SER A 446 47.27 -8.52 56.86
N HIS A 447 47.35 -9.21 55.71
CA HIS A 447 46.21 -9.38 54.82
C HIS A 447 45.00 -10.04 55.53
N ALA A 448 45.25 -11.08 56.32
CA ALA A 448 44.21 -11.75 57.12
C ALA A 448 43.58 -10.85 58.18
N GLU A 449 44.37 -10.04 58.89
CA GLU A 449 43.84 -9.11 59.89
C GLU A 449 43.03 -7.97 59.25
N LEU A 450 43.42 -7.55 58.04
CA LEU A 450 42.70 -6.54 57.28
C LEU A 450 41.31 -7.03 56.83
N GLY A 451 41.17 -8.30 56.42
CA GLY A 451 39.86 -8.90 56.10
C GLY A 451 38.88 -8.79 57.27
N ARG A 452 39.33 -9.08 58.50
CA ARG A 452 38.52 -8.89 59.72
C ARG A 452 38.16 -7.41 59.96
N ILE A 453 39.09 -6.49 59.70
CA ILE A 453 38.82 -5.04 59.84
C ILE A 453 37.77 -4.57 58.81
N ILE A 454 37.81 -5.10 57.59
CA ILE A 454 36.82 -4.81 56.54
C ILE A 454 35.44 -5.36 56.96
N SER A 455 35.37 -6.61 57.42
CA SER A 455 34.10 -7.24 57.82
C SER A 455 33.45 -6.52 59.02
N GLU A 456 34.24 -5.97 59.95
CA GLU A 456 33.77 -5.20 61.11
C GLU A 456 33.50 -3.71 60.79
N ASN A 457 33.83 -3.23 59.58
CA ASN A 457 33.72 -1.83 59.23
C ASN A 457 32.25 -1.36 59.25
N LYS A 458 32.01 -0.19 59.85
CA LYS A 458 30.66 0.40 60.05
C LYS A 458 30.28 1.44 59.00
N LEU A 459 31.23 1.88 58.17
CA LEU A 459 30.99 2.81 57.06
C LEU A 459 30.54 2.05 55.80
N LEU A 460 31.03 0.83 55.58
CA LEU A 460 30.69 0.02 54.42
C LEU A 460 29.39 -0.77 54.62
N THR A 461 28.57 -0.84 53.57
CA THR A 461 27.43 -1.77 53.47
C THR A 461 27.95 -3.20 53.30
N HIS A 462 27.06 -4.21 53.32
CA HIS A 462 27.48 -5.60 53.04
C HIS A 462 28.15 -5.70 51.66
N GLU A 463 27.54 -5.11 50.63
CA GLU A 463 28.11 -5.04 49.28
C GLU A 463 29.41 -4.21 49.24
N GLY A 464 29.49 -3.11 50.01
CA GLY A 464 30.73 -2.32 50.11
C GLY A 464 31.91 -3.08 50.73
N LYS A 465 31.66 -4.03 51.63
CA LYS A 465 32.69 -4.90 52.22
C LYS A 465 33.22 -5.89 51.20
N ILE A 466 32.30 -6.55 50.49
CA ILE A 466 32.62 -7.47 49.38
C ILE A 466 33.46 -6.74 48.32
N LEU A 467 33.05 -5.53 47.94
CA LEU A 467 33.76 -4.72 46.95
C LEU A 467 35.16 -4.31 47.42
N MET A 468 35.32 -3.97 48.70
CA MET A 468 36.63 -3.62 49.29
C MET A 468 37.59 -4.82 49.25
N GLU A 469 37.10 -6.02 49.54
CA GLU A 469 37.91 -7.24 49.46
C GLU A 469 38.28 -7.61 48.02
N GLN A 470 37.34 -7.47 47.07
CA GLN A 470 37.61 -7.65 45.64
C GLN A 470 38.64 -6.64 45.12
N PHE A 471 38.47 -5.37 45.48
CA PHE A 471 39.40 -4.30 45.14
C PHE A 471 40.81 -4.59 45.65
N LEU A 472 40.91 -5.03 46.91
CA LEU A 472 42.19 -5.37 47.52
C LEU A 472 42.85 -6.58 46.85
N ALA A 473 42.09 -7.64 46.58
CA ALA A 473 42.60 -8.84 45.92
C ALA A 473 43.11 -8.54 44.49
N LEU A 474 42.39 -7.72 43.73
CA LEU A 474 42.79 -7.31 42.39
C LEU A 474 44.08 -6.47 42.41
N THR A 475 44.16 -5.48 43.29
CA THR A 475 45.35 -4.62 43.40
C THR A 475 46.59 -5.38 43.89
N LEU A 476 46.43 -6.32 44.82
CA LEU A 476 47.53 -7.20 45.28
C LEU A 476 47.99 -8.20 44.23
N ALA A 477 47.09 -8.68 43.37
CA ALA A 477 47.43 -9.56 42.25
C ALA A 477 48.19 -8.83 41.12
N GLY A 478 48.32 -7.50 41.20
CA GLY A 478 48.96 -6.67 40.19
C GLY A 478 48.00 -6.26 39.06
N GLU A 479 46.69 -6.35 39.28
CA GLU A 479 45.71 -5.72 38.39
C GLU A 479 45.49 -4.27 38.81
N CYS A 480 45.07 -3.44 37.85
CA CYS A 480 44.65 -2.06 38.08
C CYS A 480 43.14 -1.96 37.82
N PRO A 481 42.29 -2.13 38.87
CA PRO A 481 40.85 -2.02 38.72
C PRO A 481 40.43 -0.57 38.46
N LEU A 482 39.43 -0.40 37.60
CA LEU A 482 38.87 0.89 37.25
C LEU A 482 37.55 1.09 37.99
N LEU A 483 37.52 2.10 38.85
CA LEU A 483 36.36 2.43 39.68
C LEU A 483 35.47 3.45 38.98
N TYR A 484 34.17 3.21 38.96
CA TYR A 484 33.19 4.14 38.42
C TYR A 484 31.93 4.16 39.28
N GLY A 485 31.22 5.29 39.30
CA GLY A 485 30.01 5.46 40.10
C GLY A 485 30.10 6.61 41.11
N SER A 486 28.93 7.02 41.61
CA SER A 486 28.77 8.25 42.42
C SER A 486 29.49 8.21 43.78
N GLU A 487 29.74 7.03 44.35
CA GLU A 487 30.38 6.87 45.67
C GLU A 487 31.90 6.55 45.58
N THR A 488 32.51 6.67 44.40
CA THR A 488 33.94 6.34 44.15
C THR A 488 34.92 7.09 45.07
N GLN A 489 34.67 8.37 45.32
CA GLN A 489 35.55 9.19 46.15
C GLN A 489 35.46 8.79 47.63
N ASP A 490 34.26 8.47 48.11
CA ASP A 490 34.03 8.01 49.48
C ASP A 490 34.64 6.61 49.69
N PHE A 491 34.50 5.72 48.70
CA PHE A 491 35.16 4.41 48.70
C PHE A 491 36.67 4.54 48.84
N LEU A 492 37.30 5.39 48.02
CA LEU A 492 38.75 5.59 48.03
C LEU A 492 39.24 6.21 49.33
N ALA A 493 38.45 7.09 49.97
CA ALA A 493 38.78 7.63 51.29
C ALA A 493 38.76 6.54 52.38
N ILE A 494 37.77 5.63 52.33
CA ILE A 494 37.69 4.48 53.22
C ILE A 494 38.84 3.50 52.93
N ALA A 495 39.10 3.18 51.66
CA ALA A 495 40.19 2.30 51.23
C ALA A 495 41.55 2.84 51.69
N ALA A 496 41.81 4.14 51.51
CA ALA A 496 43.04 4.77 51.94
C ALA A 496 43.22 4.66 53.46
N SER A 497 42.15 4.88 54.24
CA SER A 497 42.15 4.73 55.70
C SER A 497 42.50 3.31 56.13
N LEU A 498 41.95 2.29 55.44
CA LEU A 498 42.12 0.89 55.79
C LEU A 498 43.46 0.30 55.32
N ILE A 499 43.97 0.72 54.16
CA ILE A 499 45.06 0.02 53.46
C ILE A 499 46.38 0.79 53.56
N SER A 500 46.33 2.12 53.55
CA SER A 500 47.51 2.97 53.33
C SER A 500 47.59 4.10 54.35
N SER A 501 47.14 3.90 55.59
CA SER A 501 47.23 4.88 56.68
C SER A 501 46.52 6.21 56.39
N GLY A 502 45.42 6.17 55.66
CA GLY A 502 44.70 7.36 55.17
C GLY A 502 45.38 8.05 53.99
N ARG A 503 46.41 7.44 53.38
CA ARG A 503 47.18 8.05 52.27
C ARG A 503 46.66 7.57 50.92
N ALA A 504 46.38 8.50 50.02
CA ALA A 504 46.26 8.20 48.61
C ALA A 504 47.10 9.19 47.82
N ILE A 505 47.98 8.69 46.95
CA ILE A 505 48.66 9.52 45.98
C ILE A 505 47.77 9.59 44.75
N ARG A 506 47.41 10.81 44.36
CA ARG A 506 46.46 11.04 43.29
C ARG A 506 47.16 11.75 42.14
N GLN A 507 46.99 11.23 40.94
CA GLN A 507 47.42 11.85 39.71
C GLN A 507 46.21 11.96 38.79
N ILE A 508 45.85 13.17 38.43
CA ILE A 508 44.80 13.41 37.43
C ILE A 508 45.39 13.07 36.07
N ALA A 509 44.73 12.18 35.33
CA ALA A 509 45.10 11.86 33.98
C ALA A 509 44.73 13.02 33.06
N ASP A 510 45.67 13.40 32.20
CA ASP A 510 45.52 14.49 31.25
C ASP A 510 46.00 14.03 29.85
N PRO A 511 45.70 14.79 28.79
CA PRO A 511 46.04 14.38 27.42
C PRO A 511 47.54 14.24 27.14
N THR A 512 48.42 14.65 28.06
CA THR A 512 49.87 14.50 27.91
C THR A 512 50.38 13.13 28.38
N ILE A 513 49.53 12.33 29.04
CA ILE A 513 49.86 10.96 29.44
C ILE A 513 49.46 10.02 28.29
N ILE A 514 50.45 9.59 27.51
CA ILE A 514 50.24 8.76 26.32
C ILE A 514 50.94 7.41 26.50
N SER A 515 52.18 7.41 26.97
CA SER A 515 52.98 6.19 27.19
C SER A 515 53.10 5.81 28.66
N TYR A 516 53.65 4.62 28.91
CA TYR A 516 53.94 4.13 30.26
C TYR A 516 54.91 5.03 31.02
N GLU A 517 55.88 5.62 30.34
CA GLU A 517 56.88 6.52 30.92
C GLU A 517 56.27 7.83 31.44
N ASP A 518 55.22 8.32 30.76
CA ASP A 518 54.53 9.58 31.11
C ASP A 518 53.82 9.49 32.48
N LEU A 519 53.54 8.28 32.97
CA LEU A 519 53.02 8.06 34.31
C LEU A 519 54.02 8.45 35.40
N TRP A 520 55.32 8.36 35.12
CA TRP A 520 56.39 8.56 36.10
C TRP A 520 57.05 9.93 35.95
N ILE A 521 57.15 10.41 34.71
CA ILE A 521 57.85 11.64 34.37
C ILE A 521 56.96 12.46 33.43
N ARG A 522 56.73 13.74 33.72
CA ARG A 522 55.96 14.61 32.83
C ARG A 522 56.71 14.86 31.52
N ALA A 523 56.01 14.64 30.41
CA ALA A 523 56.50 14.97 29.07
C ALA A 523 56.89 16.46 28.98
N GLY A 524 58.05 16.74 28.40
CA GLY A 524 58.53 18.09 28.07
C GLY A 524 59.35 18.82 29.15
N ASN A 525 59.24 18.46 30.43
CA ASN A 525 60.05 19.08 31.50
C ASN A 525 60.80 18.09 32.40
N ASN A 526 60.63 16.79 32.18
CA ASN A 526 61.27 15.71 32.93
C ASN A 526 61.07 15.78 34.45
N LEU A 527 60.00 16.43 34.92
CA LEU A 527 59.67 16.48 36.34
C LEU A 527 58.96 15.19 36.75
N ALA A 528 59.35 14.65 37.90
CA ALA A 528 58.69 13.51 38.51
C ALA A 528 57.20 13.78 38.76
N THR A 529 56.37 12.79 38.46
CA THR A 529 54.94 12.82 38.76
C THR A 529 54.67 12.42 40.22
N PRO A 530 53.45 12.68 40.74
CA PRO A 530 53.04 12.16 42.05
C PRO A 530 53.18 10.63 42.16
N LEU A 531 52.87 9.88 41.09
CA LEU A 531 53.04 8.43 41.06
C LEU A 531 54.50 8.00 41.26
N TYR A 532 55.46 8.70 40.64
CA TYR A 532 56.89 8.43 40.84
C TYR A 532 57.31 8.67 42.29
N GLN A 533 56.77 9.70 42.95
CA GLN A 533 57.03 9.90 44.39
C GLN A 533 56.46 8.77 45.25
N GLY A 534 55.26 8.28 44.91
CA GLY A 534 54.67 7.13 45.58
C GLY A 534 55.48 5.86 45.42
N LEU A 535 56.02 5.64 44.22
CA LEU A 535 56.92 4.54 43.93
C LEU A 535 58.15 4.59 44.84
N LEU A 536 58.82 5.76 44.91
CA LEU A 536 59.98 5.96 45.80
C LEU A 536 59.66 5.72 47.27
N LEU A 537 58.45 6.08 47.74
CA LEU A 537 58.03 5.83 49.12
C LEU A 537 57.73 4.34 49.38
N SER A 538 57.25 3.63 48.36
CA SER A 538 56.97 2.19 48.45
C SER A 538 58.23 1.32 48.38
N ASP A 539 59.31 1.83 47.77
CA ASP A 539 60.62 1.16 47.63
C ASP A 539 61.68 1.68 48.63
N ALA A 540 61.31 2.62 49.49
CA ALA A 540 62.22 3.20 50.48
C ALA A 540 62.73 2.15 51.48
N HIS A 541 63.85 2.45 52.16
CA HIS A 541 64.42 1.58 53.23
C HIS A 541 63.41 1.23 54.34
N ARG A 542 62.40 2.10 54.56
CA ARG A 542 61.20 1.79 55.32
C ARG A 542 60.00 1.88 54.36
N PRO A 543 59.65 0.77 53.68
CA PRO A 543 58.69 0.82 52.60
C PRO A 543 57.29 1.09 53.15
N ARG A 544 56.55 1.96 52.47
CA ARG A 544 55.18 2.31 52.83
C ARG A 544 54.19 1.74 51.86
N THR A 545 53.02 1.35 52.36
CA THR A 545 51.91 0.95 51.48
C THR A 545 51.21 2.18 50.94
N ILE A 546 51.28 2.35 49.64
CA ILE A 546 50.76 3.50 48.92
C ILE A 546 49.59 3.04 48.07
N LEU A 547 48.43 3.67 48.29
CA LEU A 547 47.32 3.61 47.35
C LEU A 547 47.52 4.73 46.31
N ALA A 548 47.86 4.34 45.09
CA ALA A 548 47.98 5.21 43.93
C ALA A 548 46.67 5.23 43.15
N VAL A 549 46.13 6.42 42.94
CA VAL A 549 44.86 6.66 42.23
C VAL A 549 45.16 7.50 40.99
N ILE A 550 44.89 6.91 39.82
CA ILE A 550 44.89 7.64 38.55
C ILE A 550 43.47 8.15 38.32
N GLU A 551 43.27 9.45 38.49
CA GLU A 551 41.95 10.06 38.38
C GLU A 551 41.57 10.35 36.93
N ARG A 552 40.31 10.11 36.56
CA ARG A 552 39.78 10.43 35.23
C ARG A 552 40.58 9.81 34.08
N VAL A 553 40.81 8.50 34.15
CA VAL A 553 41.62 7.74 33.18
C VAL A 553 41.20 7.99 31.73
N GLU A 554 39.90 8.21 31.50
CA GLU A 554 39.29 8.54 30.20
C GLU A 554 39.75 9.87 29.59
N CYS A 555 40.46 10.72 30.35
CA CYS A 555 41.00 12.00 29.87
C CYS A 555 42.42 11.89 29.30
N SER A 556 42.96 10.67 29.22
CA SER A 556 44.30 10.35 28.69
C SER A 556 44.21 9.22 27.65
N ALA A 557 45.31 8.87 26.99
CA ALA A 557 45.33 7.77 26.02
C ALA A 557 45.55 6.41 26.72
N ALA A 558 44.69 6.09 27.69
CA ALA A 558 44.86 4.99 28.63
C ALA A 558 44.84 3.59 28.00
N ARG A 559 44.21 3.41 26.85
CA ARG A 559 44.34 2.18 26.05
C ARG A 559 45.79 1.79 25.73
N PHE A 560 46.72 2.76 25.69
CA PHE A 560 48.12 2.48 25.36
C PHE A 560 49.00 2.24 26.60
N TRP A 561 48.83 3.04 27.67
CA TRP A 561 49.70 2.95 28.85
C TRP A 561 49.19 1.96 29.91
N LEU A 562 47.87 1.73 30.01
CA LEU A 562 47.27 0.89 31.06
C LEU A 562 47.62 -0.60 30.90
N PRO A 563 47.69 -1.19 29.68
CA PRO A 563 48.18 -2.56 29.50
C PRO A 563 49.62 -2.74 29.99
N ALA A 564 50.52 -1.82 29.63
CA ALA A 564 51.93 -1.84 30.04
C ALA A 564 52.10 -1.68 31.56
N LEU A 565 51.28 -0.83 32.18
CA LEU A 565 51.24 -0.68 33.64
C LEU A 565 50.83 -1.98 34.35
N LYS A 566 49.78 -2.66 33.86
CA LYS A 566 49.33 -3.95 34.41
C LYS A 566 50.37 -5.05 34.22
N GLU A 567 51.07 -5.06 33.09
CA GLU A 567 52.18 -5.98 32.87
C GLU A 567 53.31 -5.76 33.88
N GLY A 568 53.75 -4.52 34.09
CA GLY A 568 54.77 -4.19 35.10
C GLY A 568 54.36 -4.54 36.53
N LEU A 569 53.10 -4.27 36.91
CA LEU A 569 52.54 -4.66 38.20
C LEU A 569 52.51 -6.19 38.38
N ARG A 570 52.18 -6.95 37.33
CA ARG A 570 52.10 -8.42 37.39
C ARG A 570 53.46 -9.10 37.44
N ASN A 571 54.43 -8.57 36.70
CA ASN A 571 55.80 -9.08 36.61
C ASN A 571 56.63 -8.75 37.87
N GLY A 572 56.15 -7.83 38.72
CA GLY A 572 56.83 -7.41 39.93
C GLY A 572 57.90 -6.34 39.69
N ASP A 573 57.82 -5.63 38.56
CA ASP A 573 58.68 -4.48 38.26
C ASP A 573 58.39 -3.29 39.20
N LEU A 574 57.22 -3.30 39.84
CA LEU A 574 56.80 -2.34 40.85
C LEU A 574 56.64 -3.04 42.22
N PRO A 575 56.95 -2.35 43.34
CA PRO A 575 56.79 -2.92 44.68
C PRO A 575 55.35 -3.36 44.94
N ARG A 576 55.15 -4.55 45.54
CA ARG A 576 53.80 -5.07 45.90
C ARG A 576 53.01 -4.17 46.86
N ARG A 577 53.70 -3.25 47.54
CA ARG A 577 53.11 -2.21 48.42
C ARG A 577 52.58 -1.00 47.66
N PHE A 578 52.80 -0.93 46.36
CA PHE A 578 52.32 0.11 45.46
C PHE A 578 51.03 -0.36 44.79
N LEU A 579 49.90 -0.10 45.43
CA LEU A 579 48.57 -0.54 44.98
C LEU A 579 48.00 0.52 44.04
N VAL A 580 47.74 0.15 42.79
CA VAL A 580 47.31 1.10 41.76
C VAL A 580 45.87 0.85 41.35
N CYS A 581 45.08 1.92 41.25
CA CYS A 581 43.73 1.88 40.70
C CYS A 581 43.45 3.11 39.83
N GLY A 582 42.49 2.98 38.93
CA GLY A 582 41.99 4.09 38.12
C GLY A 582 40.58 4.49 38.52
N THR A 583 40.18 5.70 38.18
CA THR A 583 38.78 6.14 38.27
C THR A 583 38.28 6.66 36.93
N ILE A 584 36.99 6.45 36.67
CA ILE A 584 36.31 6.97 35.49
C ILE A 584 35.16 7.84 35.97
N THR A 585 35.13 9.08 35.48
CA THR A 585 34.10 10.05 35.86
C THR A 585 33.07 10.23 34.75
N ASN A 586 33.50 10.22 33.48
CA ASN A 586 32.59 10.25 32.33
C ASN A 586 32.58 8.90 31.62
N GLU A 587 31.51 8.13 31.83
CA GLU A 587 31.33 6.82 31.19
C GLU A 587 31.06 6.91 29.69
N ASP A 588 30.45 8.01 29.23
CA ASP A 588 30.07 8.21 27.81
C ASP A 588 31.26 8.62 26.93
N ASN A 589 32.46 8.69 27.49
CA ASN A 589 33.67 9.02 26.74
C ASN A 589 34.12 7.81 25.89
N GLU A 590 34.45 8.04 24.62
CA GLU A 590 34.93 7.01 23.69
C GLU A 590 36.11 6.21 24.28
N GLU A 591 37.02 6.87 24.98
CA GLU A 591 38.16 6.21 25.63
C GLU A 591 37.72 5.33 26.80
N ALA A 592 36.69 5.74 27.56
CA ALA A 592 36.14 4.93 28.64
C ALA A 592 35.48 3.65 28.10
N GLU A 593 34.70 3.75 27.02
CA GLU A 593 34.07 2.62 26.34
C GLU A 593 35.10 1.62 25.79
N LYS A 594 36.18 2.13 25.16
CA LYS A 594 37.26 1.27 24.66
C LYS A 594 38.02 0.54 25.76
N ILE A 595 38.24 1.21 26.90
CA ILE A 595 38.89 0.62 28.06
C ILE A 595 37.96 -0.40 28.75
N LYS A 596 36.63 -0.21 28.70
CA LYS A 596 35.60 -1.15 29.21
C LYS A 596 35.67 -2.54 28.57
N GLU A 597 36.06 -2.62 27.31
CA GLU A 597 36.18 -3.89 26.57
C GLU A 597 37.34 -4.77 27.11
N GLU A 598 38.46 -4.18 27.56
CA GLU A 598 39.71 -4.91 27.81
C GLU A 598 40.15 -4.97 29.30
N HIS A 599 39.49 -4.20 30.17
CA HIS A 599 39.94 -4.00 31.56
C HIS A 599 38.85 -4.26 32.60
N LEU A 600 39.24 -4.50 33.86
CA LEU A 600 38.29 -4.81 34.93
C LEU A 600 37.70 -3.54 35.51
N PHE A 601 36.38 -3.51 35.62
CA PHE A 601 35.61 -2.39 36.15
C PHE A 601 34.87 -2.81 37.41
N LEU A 602 34.90 -1.93 38.40
CA LEU A 602 34.20 -2.11 39.66
C LEU A 602 33.17 -0.99 39.83
N PRO A 603 31.86 -1.30 39.76
CA PRO A 603 30.82 -0.32 40.04
C PRO A 603 30.81 0.03 41.54
N VAL A 604 30.84 1.33 41.83
CA VAL A 604 30.89 1.88 43.20
C VAL A 604 29.60 2.64 43.48
N GLU A 605 28.55 1.88 43.80
CA GLU A 605 27.21 2.40 44.11
C GLU A 605 26.60 1.73 45.34
N ASN A 606 25.97 2.52 46.22
CA ASN A 606 25.32 2.04 47.45
C ASN A 606 26.27 1.22 48.37
N ILE A 607 27.55 1.56 48.36
CA ILE A 607 28.61 0.92 49.13
C ILE A 607 28.78 1.55 50.52
N VAL A 608 28.32 2.79 50.71
CA VAL A 608 28.43 3.51 52.00
C VAL A 608 27.08 3.50 52.73
N VAL A 609 27.11 3.19 54.02
CA VAL A 609 25.91 3.26 54.88
C VAL A 609 25.51 4.72 55.05
N ARG A 610 24.41 5.15 54.41
CA ARG A 610 23.91 6.55 54.43
C ARG A 610 23.82 7.18 55.82
N ASN A 611 23.42 6.39 56.82
CA ASN A 611 23.32 6.84 58.23
C ASN A 611 24.68 6.97 58.95
N ALA A 612 25.75 6.37 58.42
CA ALA A 612 27.08 6.37 59.00
C ALA A 612 27.98 7.50 58.46
N ILE A 613 27.57 8.22 57.41
CA ILE A 613 28.30 9.36 56.82
C ILE A 613 28.57 10.45 57.87
N THR A 614 27.58 10.74 58.73
CA THR A 614 27.73 11.70 59.85
C THR A 614 28.80 11.28 60.87
N ARG A 615 29.20 10.01 60.88
CA ARG A 615 30.25 9.44 61.75
C ARG A 615 31.58 9.21 61.01
N ALA A 616 31.68 9.55 59.72
CA ALA A 616 32.89 9.38 58.94
C ALA A 616 34.14 10.05 59.57
N PRO A 617 34.09 11.26 60.15
CA PRO A 617 35.25 11.85 60.83
C PRO A 617 35.78 11.03 62.02
N LEU A 618 34.91 10.27 62.69
CA LEU A 618 35.30 9.37 63.78
C LEU A 618 36.00 8.12 63.24
N TYR A 619 35.39 7.47 62.25
CA TYR A 619 35.87 6.21 61.68
C TYR A 619 37.06 6.36 60.71
N LEU A 620 37.27 7.55 60.12
CA LEU A 620 38.41 7.89 59.27
C LEU A 620 39.50 8.67 60.03
N SER A 621 39.43 8.72 61.36
CA SER A 621 40.46 9.34 62.20
C SER A 621 41.73 8.47 62.25
N ALA A 622 42.88 9.08 62.53
CA ALA A 622 44.17 8.40 62.61
C ALA A 622 44.21 7.18 63.56
N ARG A 623 43.29 7.09 64.54
CA ARG A 623 43.16 5.95 65.46
C ARG A 623 42.63 4.68 64.79
N HIS A 624 41.91 4.83 63.67
CA HIS A 624 41.28 3.74 62.92
C HIS A 624 42.01 3.49 61.59
N HIS A 625 43.12 4.21 61.36
CA HIS A 625 43.97 3.97 60.21
C HIS A 625 44.75 2.67 60.40
N SER A 626 44.91 1.93 59.31
CA SER A 626 45.78 0.76 59.24
C SER A 626 46.70 0.84 58.03
N GLU A 627 47.86 0.19 58.13
CA GLU A 627 48.81 0.06 57.03
C GLU A 627 48.92 -1.41 56.65
N LEU A 628 48.42 -1.79 55.47
CA LEU A 628 48.53 -3.15 54.98
C LEU A 628 50.00 -3.49 54.77
N THR A 629 50.43 -4.61 55.31
CA THR A 629 51.73 -5.19 55.01
C THR A 629 51.50 -6.43 54.15
N PRO A 630 51.62 -6.32 52.81
CA PRO A 630 51.56 -7.50 51.97
C PRO A 630 52.72 -8.41 52.37
N GLU A 631 52.42 -9.67 52.66
CA GLU A 631 53.41 -10.71 52.92
C GLU A 631 54.20 -11.00 51.62
N ALA A 632 55.13 -11.97 51.64
CA ALA A 632 55.71 -12.44 50.37
C ALA A 632 54.59 -12.97 49.45
N ALA A 633 54.78 -12.92 48.13
CA ALA A 633 53.83 -13.54 47.19
C ALA A 633 53.54 -14.97 47.68
N PRO A 634 52.27 -15.42 47.70
CA PRO A 634 51.94 -16.73 48.23
C PRO A 634 52.82 -17.80 47.56
N PRO A 635 53.41 -18.74 48.31
CA PRO A 635 54.19 -19.81 47.72
C PRO A 635 53.30 -20.52 46.70
N GLU A 636 53.81 -20.67 45.48
CA GLU A 636 53.06 -21.21 44.36
C GLU A 636 52.78 -22.70 44.55
N SER A 637 51.82 -23.06 45.41
CA SER A 637 51.32 -24.42 45.49
C SER A 637 50.61 -24.75 44.18
N LEU A 638 51.29 -25.51 43.32
CA LEU A 638 50.74 -25.97 42.05
C LEU A 638 49.38 -26.66 42.24
N ALA A 639 49.20 -27.37 43.35
CA ALA A 639 47.95 -28.05 43.70
C ALA A 639 46.79 -27.08 43.98
N GLU A 640 47.04 -25.94 44.64
CA GLU A 640 46.01 -24.93 44.89
C GLU A 640 45.68 -24.14 43.62
N LYS A 641 46.71 -23.81 42.81
CA LYS A 641 46.52 -23.20 41.48
C LYS A 641 45.69 -24.11 40.57
N LEU A 642 45.96 -25.41 40.57
CA LEU A 642 45.22 -26.40 39.77
C LEU A 642 43.80 -26.60 40.31
N ALA A 643 43.59 -26.72 41.63
CA ALA A 643 42.24 -26.85 42.20
C ALA A 643 41.37 -25.63 41.86
N ILE A 644 41.94 -24.43 41.99
CA ILE A 644 41.28 -23.17 41.64
C ILE A 644 41.05 -23.10 40.12
N ALA A 645 42.06 -23.41 39.29
CA ALA A 645 41.92 -23.39 37.83
C ALA A 645 40.96 -24.46 37.30
N ASP A 646 40.87 -25.65 37.91
CA ASP A 646 39.96 -26.74 37.56
C ASP A 646 38.50 -26.40 37.93
N GLU A 647 38.29 -25.72 39.06
CA GLU A 647 36.97 -25.18 39.42
C GLU A 647 36.56 -23.99 38.52
N MET A 648 37.55 -23.28 37.97
CA MET A 648 37.39 -22.13 37.06
C MET A 648 37.24 -22.51 35.57
N SER A 649 37.76 -23.67 35.13
CA SER A 649 37.91 -24.06 33.71
C SER A 649 36.73 -24.89 33.19
N GLY A 650 35.52 -24.32 33.26
CA GLY A 650 34.59 -24.51 32.15
C GLY A 650 35.07 -23.68 30.93
N ASP A 651 34.54 -23.90 29.73
CA ASP A 651 34.89 -23.21 28.46
C ASP A 651 34.73 -21.66 28.44
N ARG A 652 34.75 -20.99 29.61
CA ARG A 652 34.38 -19.59 29.83
C ARG A 652 35.57 -18.61 29.80
N LEU A 653 36.82 -19.08 30.00
CA LEU A 653 38.00 -18.23 30.16
C LEU A 653 39.18 -18.62 29.25
N ASN A 654 39.84 -17.65 28.62
CA ASN A 654 41.09 -17.85 27.86
C ASN A 654 42.32 -17.99 28.79
N VAL A 655 43.44 -18.50 28.25
CA VAL A 655 44.67 -18.77 29.03
C VAL A 655 45.15 -17.57 29.86
N VAL A 656 45.09 -16.37 29.29
CA VAL A 656 45.56 -15.14 29.95
C VAL A 656 44.63 -14.75 31.10
N ASN A 657 43.32 -14.79 30.88
CA ASN A 657 42.33 -14.46 31.91
C ASN A 657 42.26 -15.52 33.01
N THR A 658 42.50 -16.80 32.69
CA THR A 658 42.62 -17.87 33.69
C THR A 658 43.81 -17.65 34.63
N LEU A 659 44.96 -17.21 34.11
CA LEU A 659 46.13 -16.87 34.93
C LEU A 659 45.86 -15.66 35.82
N ARG A 660 45.21 -14.62 35.28
CA ARG A 660 44.85 -13.39 36.02
C ARG A 660 43.83 -13.67 37.13
N ALA A 661 42.77 -14.42 36.80
CA ALA A 661 41.72 -14.81 37.74
C ALA A 661 42.25 -15.71 38.86
N THR A 662 43.09 -16.70 38.53
CA THR A 662 43.74 -17.57 39.51
C THR A 662 44.62 -16.75 40.47
N LYS A 663 45.41 -15.80 39.96
CA LYS A 663 46.26 -14.93 40.80
C LYS A 663 45.43 -14.06 41.75
N ALA A 664 44.34 -13.46 41.27
CA ALA A 664 43.42 -12.67 42.11
C ALA A 664 42.67 -13.53 43.16
N ALA A 665 42.23 -14.73 42.79
CA ALA A 665 41.55 -15.65 43.70
C ALA A 665 42.48 -16.23 44.78
N LEU A 666 43.78 -16.37 44.49
CA LEU A 666 44.78 -16.76 45.48
C LEU A 666 44.97 -15.67 46.55
N GLU A 667 44.90 -14.38 46.17
CA GLU A 667 44.96 -13.28 47.14
C GLU A 667 43.79 -13.35 48.13
N VAL A 668 42.56 -13.58 47.65
CA VAL A 668 41.40 -13.83 48.52
C VAL A 668 41.61 -15.04 49.42
N GLY A 669 42.32 -16.06 48.93
CA GLY A 669 42.56 -17.28 49.67
C GLY A 669 43.41 -17.11 50.94
N LEU A 670 44.10 -15.97 51.09
CA LEU A 670 44.89 -15.60 52.27
C LEU A 670 44.06 -14.85 53.34
N ALA A 671 42.80 -14.52 53.07
CA ALA A 671 41.89 -13.95 54.07
C ALA A 671 41.25 -15.06 54.92
N VAL A 672 41.10 -14.82 56.22
CA VAL A 672 40.44 -15.73 57.16
C VAL A 672 38.94 -15.41 57.15
N ASP A 673 38.23 -15.88 56.12
CA ASP A 673 36.78 -15.67 55.99
C ASP A 673 36.04 -16.98 55.70
N GLU A 674 34.84 -17.13 56.28
CA GLU A 674 33.96 -18.30 56.11
C GLU A 674 33.40 -18.37 54.66
N ASP A 675 33.37 -17.24 53.94
CA ASP A 675 32.84 -17.09 52.57
C ASP A 675 33.92 -17.07 51.47
N LYS A 676 35.12 -17.61 51.74
CA LYS A 676 36.28 -17.62 50.81
C LYS A 676 35.94 -18.13 49.40
N THR A 677 35.17 -19.22 49.29
CA THR A 677 34.78 -19.80 48.00
C THR A 677 33.81 -18.90 47.21
N ALA A 678 32.93 -18.18 47.91
CA ALA A 678 32.01 -17.23 47.28
C ALA A 678 32.75 -16.00 46.74
N HIS A 679 33.74 -15.48 47.48
CA HIS A 679 34.57 -14.36 47.03
C HIS A 679 35.48 -14.74 45.86
N GLN A 680 36.07 -15.94 45.88
CA GLN A 680 36.84 -16.47 44.75
C GLN A 680 35.95 -16.62 43.50
N LYS A 681 34.75 -17.18 43.64
CA LYS A 681 33.79 -17.31 42.53
C LYS A 681 33.38 -15.96 41.93
N ARG A 682 33.14 -14.94 42.76
CA ARG A 682 32.80 -13.58 42.27
C ARG A 682 33.93 -12.94 41.46
N LEU A 683 35.19 -13.12 41.88
CA LEU A 683 36.32 -12.65 41.08
C LEU A 683 36.39 -13.36 39.73
N VAL A 684 36.16 -14.67 39.70
CA VAL A 684 36.11 -15.45 38.45
C VAL A 684 35.01 -14.96 37.53
N ASP A 685 33.81 -14.74 38.05
CA ASP A 685 32.68 -14.22 37.27
C ASP A 685 32.99 -12.82 36.72
N LEU A 686 33.76 -11.98 37.42
CA LEU A 686 34.22 -10.68 36.90
C LEU A 686 35.15 -10.84 35.67
N PHE A 687 36.10 -11.78 35.71
CA PHE A 687 36.96 -12.07 34.56
C PHE A 687 36.19 -12.75 33.41
N ALA A 688 35.18 -13.56 33.70
CA ALA A 688 34.35 -14.23 32.69
C ALA A 688 33.41 -13.26 31.98
N ASN A 689 32.87 -12.28 32.71
CA ASN A 689 32.05 -11.22 32.14
C ASN A 689 32.84 -10.32 31.19
N LEU A 690 34.13 -10.07 31.46
CA LEU A 690 35.05 -9.38 30.56
C LEU A 690 35.17 -10.07 29.19
N GLN A 691 35.15 -11.41 29.16
CA GLN A 691 35.31 -12.19 27.94
C GLN A 691 34.02 -12.35 27.13
N ASN A 692 32.84 -12.34 27.78
CA ASN A 692 31.56 -12.43 27.10
C ASN A 692 31.16 -11.14 26.35
N SER A 693 31.76 -10.00 26.70
CA SER A 693 31.63 -8.74 25.94
C SER A 693 32.18 -8.83 24.51
N GLU A 694 33.15 -9.71 24.24
CA GLU A 694 33.66 -9.96 22.88
C GLU A 694 32.74 -10.85 22.03
N ILE A 695 31.81 -11.61 22.64
CA ILE A 695 30.95 -12.59 21.93
C ILE A 695 29.62 -11.96 21.44
N CYS A 696 29.35 -10.70 21.75
CA CYS A 696 28.17 -9.95 21.28
C CYS A 696 28.51 -8.80 20.31
N ALA A 697 29.36 -9.07 19.32
CA ALA A 697 29.44 -8.25 18.11
C ALA A 697 29.23 -9.18 16.88
N PRO A 698 28.21 -8.95 16.02
CA PRO A 698 28.07 -9.67 14.77
C PRO A 698 29.16 -9.35 13.76
#